data_AF-A0AAW0EGX4-F1
#
_entry.id   AF-A0AAW0EGX4-F1
#
_cell.length_a   1.000
_cell.length_b   1.000
_cell.length_c   1.000
_cell.angle_alpha   90.00
_cell.angle_beta   90.00
_cell.angle_gamma   90.00
#
_symmetry.space_group_name_H-M   'P 1'
#
loop_
_entity.id
_entity.type
_entity.pdbx_description
1 polymer ?
#
loop_
_entity_poly.entity_id
_entity_poly.type
_entity_poly.pdbx_seq_one_letter_code
_entity_poly.pdbx_strand_id
1 'polypeptide(L)'
;MFKHGPIYAEFSTDVHDRADWNVAALRSFDFPLNVASVAVDAISSLLAVGTANGAIYLFGGPSVETKLLLPEPVKVKFLQFSSSTFQLVCLDEKSQLHMWDLSIFGKPKHVASARFDNATSLTLSPSHSHAFVALESGEIRTYDLLCHRKSEYRVPNMWQLFEDKTMATRMDPTPASPFPVETVIHPRDLNLLFVAYSGGVILSDLTQRNTLRAYELSLPAGAPGGPGFGHPDILTHRRPEVTAIAIHPAGHFFAVGYADGCIAFWAVEDEDQPLFVRTVDTVDVNRVNVDELEKTHDAPPPREPIYKLAWSSFSNSSDPRGGQTALTILGGLVMGPNEATGLTVHWLPAFNPTDPPSPAASQTSLHPFMRSAMQTSLQPASEFFYSTSGIPQDFFLVPQNSPHFSGHYDPAAILITVESADDARVIEAYQFPPPSFLASIEPPADSEAPPSDSDVVDDLESTLKSLTLNDDPRIITLPLPLWLSSSGAYQAELFTLDRDSHALLVGGETEYPYTLSLKGGAALNVEDVTRELRLAKFQMPRILITLHRNLTFAIQFHDISAQLLVTNDAPIENDFPKPLPRLTIDLQTLLTDAAVVKKTSPSFFEHAAVQKVHFGQQSLECVVQLASGEVVVYRLKPETPHPQQYTEIVDEEIVLLDNVLASDDSRFAPYFLLTTGKPVSACAISDIGFLAVAYTESLVVVDMRGPRVIFRSGRDKKKDRMSLHLHASDHTHISSLTWTVSTLENDPQLRVRLIVGHISGATEVLTVLRDSNSPSWLVDPNPKKVETVTNSLPMGTFILDGKTGLPIHATKEHLAHSLQPTPAETHCILVVAGAKGARCIADVTGSRIAKTDWGNKTGVVQSVQIVNKMGSHALVAFTDSQEAMAYSLPSLEFICSLKLPITYTSLSCDDTGDWIACTANGAYATIEHASYGTVFDFRRAYTPPNITIPKPSVPSQPQPVSLGPTSLLSSWFRFGQSMTGDQLDILLGGPDRPIPVKQTKPQASPGQPDSQTLADRAAGVQSNLYARLQSAMGERGQMLGDLEDRFNSLEEGSKSMVTQAKRLAAQQSAKSWFGI
;
A
#
# COMPACT_ATOMS: atom_id res chain seq x y z
N MET A 1 -18.71 -8.73 67.64
CA MET A 1 -19.60 -9.53 66.78
C MET A 1 -19.47 -8.93 65.38
N PHE A 2 -18.49 -9.41 64.60
CA PHE A 2 -18.23 -8.91 63.25
C PHE A 2 -19.35 -9.45 62.34
N LYS A 3 -20.22 -8.58 61.84
CA LYS A 3 -21.14 -8.94 60.76
C LYS A 3 -20.25 -9.30 59.56
N HIS A 4 -20.23 -10.58 59.17
CA HIS A 4 -19.68 -10.98 57.88
C HIS A 4 -20.46 -10.19 56.82
N GLY A 5 -19.76 -9.34 56.07
CA GLY A 5 -20.32 -8.71 54.88
C GLY A 5 -20.69 -9.79 53.85
N PRO A 6 -21.50 -9.44 52.83
CA PRO A 6 -21.80 -10.36 51.74
C PRO A 6 -20.51 -10.91 51.13
N ILE A 7 -20.41 -12.23 51.01
CA ILE A 7 -19.31 -12.91 50.32
C ILE A 7 -19.60 -12.82 48.82
N TYR A 8 -18.80 -12.03 48.10
CA TYR A 8 -18.87 -11.96 46.63
C TYR A 8 -18.11 -13.14 46.03
N ALA A 9 -18.58 -13.66 44.88
CA ALA A 9 -17.88 -14.72 44.16
C ALA A 9 -16.55 -14.19 43.59
N GLU A 10 -15.50 -15.02 43.63
CA GLU A 10 -14.22 -14.73 42.99
C GLU A 10 -14.32 -15.07 41.50
N PHE A 11 -13.95 -14.13 40.63
CA PHE A 11 -14.10 -14.25 39.18
C PHE A 11 -12.80 -14.66 38.49
N SER A 12 -11.66 -14.66 39.19
CA SER A 12 -10.35 -14.90 38.55
C SER A 12 -9.87 -16.35 38.62
N THR A 13 -10.75 -17.34 38.80
CA THR A 13 -10.36 -18.71 39.13
C THR A 13 -9.44 -19.39 38.11
N ASP A 14 -9.65 -19.18 36.81
CA ASP A 14 -8.84 -19.77 35.72
C ASP A 14 -7.74 -18.83 35.20
N VAL A 15 -7.52 -17.71 35.88
CA VAL A 15 -6.48 -16.71 35.58
C VAL A 15 -5.70 -16.30 36.83
N HIS A 16 -5.81 -17.06 37.92
CA HIS A 16 -5.20 -16.75 39.21
C HIS A 16 -3.72 -17.15 39.29
N ASP A 17 -3.29 -18.14 38.52
CA ASP A 17 -1.90 -18.61 38.54
C ASP A 17 -1.08 -17.94 37.43
N ARG A 18 0.19 -17.64 37.69
CA ARG A 18 1.11 -17.08 36.67
C ARG A 18 1.17 -17.94 35.40
N ALA A 19 0.99 -19.26 35.52
CA ALA A 19 1.00 -20.20 34.39
C ALA A 19 -0.19 -20.03 33.43
N ASP A 20 -1.28 -19.39 33.87
CA ASP A 20 -2.46 -19.12 33.04
C ASP A 20 -2.22 -17.99 32.04
N TRP A 21 -1.10 -17.27 32.18
CA TRP A 21 -0.72 -16.11 31.37
C TRP A 21 0.45 -16.46 30.45
N ASN A 22 0.27 -16.26 29.15
CA ASN A 22 1.33 -16.43 28.16
C ASN A 22 1.31 -15.24 27.21
N VAL A 23 2.23 -14.29 27.39
CA VAL A 23 2.27 -13.09 26.55
C VAL A 23 3.09 -13.35 25.30
N ALA A 24 2.54 -12.99 24.15
CA ALA A 24 3.26 -13.04 22.88
C ALA A 24 2.89 -11.86 21.96
N ALA A 25 3.87 -11.42 21.17
CA ALA A 25 3.60 -10.65 19.95
C ALA A 25 3.35 -11.66 18.83
N LEU A 26 2.14 -11.63 18.26
CA LEU A 26 1.65 -12.60 17.29
C LEU A 26 2.05 -12.22 15.86
N ARG A 27 1.93 -10.94 15.51
CA ARG A 27 2.34 -10.40 14.20
C ARG A 27 2.81 -8.96 14.33
N SER A 28 3.81 -8.59 13.53
CA SER A 28 4.37 -7.24 13.48
C SER A 28 4.16 -6.63 12.09
N PHE A 29 3.99 -5.32 12.06
CA PHE A 29 3.77 -4.52 10.85
C PHE A 29 4.75 -3.35 10.87
N ASP A 30 5.49 -3.19 9.78
CA ASP A 30 6.41 -2.07 9.58
C ASP A 30 5.78 -1.09 8.58
N PHE A 31 5.78 0.21 8.88
CA PHE A 31 5.25 1.25 8.01
C PHE A 31 6.42 2.11 7.50
N PRO A 32 6.94 1.88 6.29
CA PRO A 32 8.14 2.55 5.82
C PRO A 32 7.90 4.03 5.54
N LEU A 33 8.59 4.90 6.29
CA LEU A 33 8.58 6.37 6.13
C LEU A 33 9.82 6.90 5.41
N ASN A 34 10.65 6.01 4.86
CA ASN A 34 11.94 6.32 4.25
C ASN A 34 12.12 5.61 2.90
N VAL A 35 11.07 5.59 2.10
CA VAL A 35 11.07 5.00 0.76
C VAL A 35 12.14 5.67 -0.10
N ALA A 36 12.95 4.85 -0.76
CA ALA A 36 14.08 5.28 -1.58
C ALA A 36 13.96 4.84 -3.05
N SER A 37 13.30 3.71 -3.31
CA SER A 37 13.10 3.19 -4.67
C SER A 37 11.88 2.28 -4.71
N VAL A 38 11.27 2.16 -5.90
CA VAL A 38 10.11 1.30 -6.15
C VAL A 38 10.34 0.53 -7.45
N ALA A 39 9.83 -0.70 -7.51
CA ALA A 39 9.82 -1.52 -8.71
C ALA A 39 8.46 -2.23 -8.84
N VAL A 40 7.95 -2.31 -10.06
CA VAL A 40 6.72 -3.03 -10.40
C VAL A 40 7.03 -3.98 -11.54
N ASP A 41 6.61 -5.25 -11.43
CA ASP A 41 6.67 -6.19 -12.54
C ASP A 41 5.27 -6.43 -13.11
N ALA A 42 5.09 -6.10 -14.39
CA ALA A 42 3.81 -6.20 -15.08
C ALA A 42 3.25 -7.63 -15.03
N ILE A 43 4.11 -8.63 -15.31
CA ILE A 43 3.65 -9.98 -15.63
C ILE A 43 3.42 -10.81 -14.36
N SER A 44 4.34 -10.71 -13.39
CA SER A 44 4.15 -11.36 -12.09
C SER A 44 3.24 -10.56 -11.17
N SER A 45 2.85 -9.32 -11.53
CA SER A 45 2.00 -8.44 -10.72
C SER A 45 2.51 -8.29 -9.28
N LEU A 46 3.82 -8.07 -9.15
CA LEU A 46 4.53 -7.84 -7.90
C LEU A 46 4.95 -6.37 -7.77
N LEU A 47 4.99 -5.89 -6.54
CA LEU A 47 5.50 -4.57 -6.16
C LEU A 47 6.66 -4.76 -5.17
N ALA A 48 7.78 -4.10 -5.40
CA ALA A 48 8.89 -4.04 -4.45
C ALA A 48 9.22 -2.59 -4.07
N VAL A 49 9.44 -2.33 -2.78
CA VAL A 49 9.75 -1.01 -2.23
C VAL A 49 11.03 -1.08 -1.41
N GLY A 50 12.06 -0.39 -1.86
CA GLY A 50 13.34 -0.25 -1.18
C GLY A 50 13.39 0.99 -0.30
N THR A 51 14.05 0.88 0.85
CA THR A 51 14.18 1.97 1.82
C THR A 51 15.60 2.52 1.93
N ALA A 52 15.73 3.70 2.55
CA ALA A 52 17.02 4.33 2.82
C ALA A 52 17.92 3.54 3.81
N ASN A 53 17.35 2.61 4.57
CA ASN A 53 18.09 1.76 5.53
C ASN A 53 18.34 0.32 5.05
N GLY A 54 18.11 0.03 3.77
CA GLY A 54 18.46 -1.27 3.18
C GLY A 54 17.44 -2.38 3.41
N ALA A 55 16.19 -2.03 3.75
CA ALA A 55 15.07 -2.97 3.69
C ALA A 55 14.41 -2.93 2.30
N ILE A 56 13.91 -4.07 1.85
CA ILE A 56 13.11 -4.17 0.63
C ILE A 56 11.83 -4.93 0.98
N TYR A 57 10.68 -4.27 0.86
CA TYR A 57 9.37 -4.88 1.05
C TYR A 57 8.83 -5.35 -0.30
N LEU A 58 8.41 -6.61 -0.37
CA LEU A 58 7.84 -7.23 -1.58
C LEU A 58 6.39 -7.59 -1.32
N PHE A 59 5.50 -7.15 -2.21
CA PHE A 59 4.05 -7.31 -2.16
C PHE A 59 3.55 -8.00 -3.43
N GLY A 60 2.50 -8.82 -3.29
CA GLY A 60 1.84 -9.52 -4.38
C GLY A 60 0.34 -9.66 -4.14
N GLY A 61 -0.22 -10.82 -4.46
CA GLY A 61 -1.62 -11.15 -4.17
C GLY A 61 -1.91 -11.23 -2.66
N PRO A 62 -3.14 -11.64 -2.28
CA PRO A 62 -3.57 -11.64 -0.89
C PRO A 62 -2.59 -12.36 0.06
N SER A 63 -2.20 -11.66 1.12
CA SER A 63 -1.20 -12.12 2.12
C SER A 63 0.20 -12.45 1.57
N VAL A 64 0.50 -12.13 0.31
CA VAL A 64 1.85 -12.26 -0.28
C VAL A 64 2.66 -11.01 0.08
N GLU A 65 3.32 -11.08 1.23
CA GLU A 65 4.16 -10.00 1.76
C GLU A 65 5.46 -10.55 2.34
N THR A 66 6.61 -9.97 1.99
CA THR A 66 7.88 -10.33 2.62
C THR A 66 8.88 -9.17 2.67
N LYS A 67 9.65 -9.14 3.76
CA LYS A 67 10.73 -8.16 3.97
C LYS A 67 12.09 -8.80 3.72
N LEU A 68 12.81 -8.32 2.72
CA LEU A 68 14.19 -8.66 2.41
C LEU A 68 15.11 -7.61 3.02
N LEU A 69 16.32 -8.01 3.42
CA LEU A 69 17.32 -7.11 3.98
C LEU A 69 18.59 -7.19 3.16
N LEU A 70 19.17 -6.02 2.88
CA LEU A 70 20.53 -5.93 2.37
C LEU A 70 21.53 -6.47 3.42
N PRO A 71 22.69 -6.98 2.98
CA PRO A 71 23.76 -7.39 3.92
C PRO A 71 24.25 -6.26 4.81
N GLU A 72 24.21 -5.03 4.32
CA GLU A 72 24.49 -3.80 5.07
C GLU A 72 23.27 -2.86 5.00
N PRO A 73 22.96 -2.10 6.07
CA PRO A 73 21.80 -1.20 6.10
C PRO A 73 22.07 0.11 5.34
N VAL A 74 22.21 0.01 4.01
CA VAL A 74 22.49 1.12 3.10
C VAL A 74 21.31 1.39 2.18
N LYS A 75 21.19 2.62 1.67
CA LYS A 75 20.07 3.02 0.80
C LYS A 75 19.98 2.14 -0.45
N VAL A 76 18.78 1.67 -0.74
CA VAL A 76 18.44 0.98 -1.99
C VAL A 76 18.32 2.03 -3.10
N LYS A 77 19.35 2.17 -3.94
CA LYS A 77 19.45 3.22 -4.97
C LYS A 77 18.66 2.89 -6.23
N PHE A 78 18.81 1.68 -6.77
CA PHE A 78 18.01 1.18 -7.89
C PHE A 78 17.41 -0.18 -7.55
N LEU A 79 16.16 -0.40 -7.95
CA LEU A 79 15.41 -1.62 -7.73
C LEU A 79 14.66 -1.97 -9.01
N GLN A 80 14.86 -3.18 -9.55
CA GLN A 80 14.20 -3.63 -10.78
C GLN A 80 13.95 -5.15 -10.73
N PHE A 81 12.85 -5.60 -11.35
CA PHE A 81 12.60 -7.02 -11.59
C PHE A 81 13.26 -7.45 -12.91
N SER A 82 13.99 -8.55 -12.89
CA SER A 82 14.48 -9.21 -14.11
C SER A 82 13.46 -10.26 -14.55
N SER A 83 12.57 -9.92 -15.49
CA SER A 83 11.56 -10.88 -15.98
C SER A 83 12.20 -12.09 -16.69
N SER A 84 13.35 -11.90 -17.35
CA SER A 84 14.08 -12.97 -18.05
C SER A 84 14.63 -14.04 -17.10
N THR A 85 15.28 -13.63 -16.01
CA THR A 85 15.87 -14.54 -15.01
C THR A 85 14.95 -14.84 -13.83
N PHE A 86 13.85 -14.11 -13.68
CA PHE A 86 12.91 -14.17 -12.57
C PHE A 86 13.58 -13.89 -11.21
N GLN A 87 14.34 -12.79 -11.17
CA GLN A 87 15.07 -12.33 -10.00
C GLN A 87 14.68 -10.89 -9.66
N LEU A 88 14.73 -10.54 -8.38
CA LEU A 88 14.72 -9.14 -7.95
C LEU A 88 16.17 -8.64 -7.87
N VAL A 89 16.45 -7.50 -8.50
CA VAL A 89 17.80 -6.92 -8.60
C VAL A 89 17.82 -5.56 -7.92
N CYS A 90 18.76 -5.37 -7.00
CA CYS A 90 19.00 -4.12 -6.29
C CYS A 90 20.43 -3.64 -6.55
N LEU A 91 20.62 -2.36 -6.85
CA LEU A 91 21.93 -1.71 -6.76
C LEU A 91 21.88 -0.70 -5.61
N ASP A 92 22.74 -0.88 -4.62
CA ASP A 92 22.76 -0.02 -3.43
C ASP A 92 23.56 1.29 -3.65
N GLU A 93 23.52 2.18 -2.65
CA GLU A 93 24.26 3.45 -2.66
C GLU A 93 25.79 3.27 -2.79
N LYS A 94 26.34 2.12 -2.36
CA LYS A 94 27.76 1.78 -2.47
C LYS A 94 28.11 1.11 -3.80
N SER A 95 27.18 1.11 -4.77
CA SER A 95 27.33 0.46 -6.07
C SER A 95 27.53 -1.05 -5.98
N GLN A 96 26.92 -1.69 -4.98
CA GLN A 96 26.85 -3.13 -4.85
C GLN A 96 25.51 -3.65 -5.39
N LEU A 97 25.60 -4.51 -6.40
CA LEU A 97 24.47 -5.20 -7.01
C LEU A 97 24.13 -6.44 -6.16
N HIS A 98 22.86 -6.62 -5.79
CA HIS A 98 22.33 -7.75 -5.05
C HIS A 98 21.17 -8.40 -5.81
N MET A 99 21.05 -9.72 -5.73
CA MET A 99 20.00 -10.47 -6.44
C MET A 99 19.29 -11.46 -5.51
N TRP A 100 17.97 -11.54 -5.61
CA TRP A 100 17.13 -12.56 -4.95
C TRP A 100 16.40 -13.40 -5.99
N ASP A 101 16.40 -14.71 -5.78
CA ASP A 101 15.64 -15.67 -6.59
C ASP A 101 14.18 -15.71 -6.10
N LEU A 102 13.25 -15.39 -6.99
CA LEU A 102 11.81 -15.37 -6.72
C LEU A 102 11.14 -16.74 -6.97
N SER A 103 11.86 -17.70 -7.55
CA SER A 103 11.32 -19.05 -7.85
C SER A 103 11.32 -20.01 -6.66
N ILE A 104 11.94 -19.61 -5.54
CA ILE A 104 12.07 -20.44 -4.34
C ILE A 104 10.77 -20.40 -3.52
N PHE A 105 10.29 -21.57 -3.10
CA PHE A 105 9.19 -21.68 -2.14
C PHE A 105 9.58 -21.11 -0.77
N GLY A 106 8.71 -20.28 -0.20
CA GLY A 106 8.94 -19.55 1.04
C GLY A 106 9.45 -18.14 0.77
N LYS A 107 10.44 -17.70 1.55
CA LYS A 107 11.05 -16.38 1.40
C LYS A 107 12.06 -16.36 0.24
N PRO A 108 12.02 -15.35 -0.66
CA PRO A 108 13.03 -15.19 -1.71
C PRO A 108 14.46 -15.25 -1.16
N LYS A 109 15.32 -16.01 -1.84
CA LYS A 109 16.68 -16.28 -1.36
C LYS A 109 17.69 -15.34 -2.03
N HIS A 110 18.52 -14.68 -1.23
CA HIS A 110 19.67 -13.93 -1.73
C HIS A 110 20.66 -14.87 -2.41
N VAL A 111 20.98 -14.62 -3.68
CA VAL A 111 21.76 -15.53 -4.53
C VAL A 111 23.21 -15.07 -4.67
N ALA A 112 23.44 -13.80 -4.99
CA ALA A 112 24.77 -13.28 -5.27
C ALA A 112 24.83 -11.76 -5.06
N SER A 113 26.06 -11.24 -4.96
CA SER A 113 26.33 -9.80 -4.99
C SER A 113 27.57 -9.48 -5.80
N ALA A 114 27.60 -8.33 -6.46
CA ALA A 114 28.73 -7.87 -7.24
C ALA A 114 28.92 -6.35 -7.12
N ARG A 115 30.13 -5.91 -6.79
CA ARG A 115 30.45 -4.48 -6.64
C ARG A 115 30.88 -3.87 -7.97
N PHE A 116 30.42 -2.65 -8.26
CA PHE A 116 30.84 -1.81 -9.37
C PHE A 116 31.52 -0.54 -8.86
N ASP A 117 32.18 0.18 -9.76
CA ASP A 117 32.86 1.44 -9.46
C ASP A 117 31.90 2.60 -9.76
N ASN A 118 31.32 3.20 -8.72
CA ASN A 118 30.42 4.37 -8.81
C ASN A 118 29.38 4.28 -9.93
N ALA A 119 28.40 3.39 -9.77
CA ALA A 119 27.34 3.19 -10.74
C ALA A 119 26.32 4.35 -10.73
N THR A 120 26.01 4.88 -11.91
CA THR A 120 25.08 5.99 -12.11
C THR A 120 23.73 5.54 -12.65
N SER A 121 23.66 4.43 -13.40
CA SER A 121 22.41 3.85 -13.90
C SER A 121 22.44 2.31 -13.90
N LEU A 122 21.24 1.71 -13.88
CA LEU A 122 21.00 0.28 -14.04
C LEU A 122 19.88 0.05 -15.04
N THR A 123 20.14 -0.73 -16.09
CA THR A 123 19.14 -1.08 -17.11
C THR A 123 19.06 -2.58 -17.30
N LEU A 124 17.85 -3.12 -17.11
CA LEU A 124 17.51 -4.51 -17.36
C LEU A 124 16.66 -4.66 -18.63
N SER A 125 16.56 -5.89 -19.12
CA SER A 125 15.70 -6.24 -20.25
C SER A 125 14.80 -7.43 -19.92
N PRO A 126 13.52 -7.40 -20.35
CA PRO A 126 12.68 -8.59 -20.29
C PRO A 126 13.14 -9.67 -21.27
N SER A 127 13.92 -9.31 -22.30
CA SER A 127 14.23 -10.17 -23.44
C SER A 127 15.60 -10.85 -23.38
N HIS A 128 16.51 -10.41 -22.50
CA HIS A 128 17.83 -11.01 -22.31
C HIS A 128 18.24 -10.97 -20.84
N SER A 129 19.31 -11.67 -20.47
CA SER A 129 19.68 -11.88 -19.06
C SER A 129 20.89 -11.07 -18.58
N HIS A 130 21.39 -10.17 -19.42
CA HIS A 130 22.43 -9.21 -19.03
C HIS A 130 21.84 -7.87 -18.53
N ALA A 131 22.42 -7.34 -17.47
CA ALA A 131 22.21 -5.98 -16.98
C ALA A 131 23.27 -5.04 -17.56
N PHE A 132 22.88 -3.82 -17.94
CA PHE A 132 23.80 -2.73 -18.24
C PHE A 132 23.96 -1.83 -17.00
N VAL A 133 25.19 -1.55 -16.62
CA VAL A 133 25.54 -0.68 -15.48
C VAL A 133 26.43 0.43 -16.00
N ALA A 134 25.92 1.66 -16.07
CA ALA A 134 26.73 2.82 -16.41
C ALA A 134 27.52 3.28 -15.18
N LEU A 135 28.78 3.63 -15.38
CA LEU A 135 29.69 4.10 -14.33
C LEU A 135 29.96 5.59 -14.50
N GLU A 136 30.29 6.29 -13.42
CA GLU A 136 30.68 7.71 -13.43
C GLU A 136 31.78 8.05 -14.46
N SER A 137 32.63 7.08 -14.82
CA SER A 137 33.65 7.21 -15.87
C SER A 137 33.10 7.35 -17.31
N GLY A 138 31.79 7.16 -17.50
CA GLY A 138 31.13 7.03 -18.81
C GLY A 138 31.24 5.66 -19.45
N GLU A 139 31.89 4.69 -18.79
CA GLU A 139 31.94 3.30 -19.26
C GLU A 139 30.63 2.57 -18.90
N ILE A 140 30.14 1.70 -19.80
CA ILE A 140 29.03 0.80 -19.51
C ILE A 140 29.57 -0.61 -19.34
N ARG A 141 29.37 -1.17 -18.15
CA ARG A 141 29.70 -2.57 -17.82
C ARG A 141 28.47 -3.44 -17.98
N THR A 142 28.70 -4.71 -18.30
CA THR A 142 27.62 -5.70 -18.39
C THR A 142 27.76 -6.78 -17.32
N TYR A 143 26.62 -7.21 -16.79
CA TYR A 143 26.55 -8.27 -15.77
C TYR A 143 25.54 -9.33 -16.17
N ASP A 144 25.97 -10.58 -16.20
CA ASP A 144 25.14 -11.73 -16.54
C ASP A 144 24.37 -12.18 -15.29
N LEU A 145 23.05 -11.91 -15.24
CA LEU A 145 22.17 -12.26 -14.12
C LEU A 145 21.87 -13.76 -14.06
N LEU A 146 22.01 -14.48 -15.18
CA LEU A 146 21.81 -15.92 -15.21
C LEU A 146 23.04 -16.67 -14.68
N CYS A 147 24.24 -16.22 -15.07
CA CYS A 147 25.51 -16.84 -14.67
C CYS A 147 26.14 -16.19 -13.43
N HIS A 148 25.54 -15.13 -12.89
CA HIS A 148 26.01 -14.33 -11.75
C HIS A 148 27.47 -13.88 -11.87
N ARG A 149 27.83 -13.30 -13.02
CA ARG A 149 29.20 -12.83 -13.28
C ARG A 149 29.24 -11.51 -14.06
N LYS A 150 30.29 -10.72 -13.84
CA LYS A 150 30.63 -9.62 -14.75
C LYS A 150 31.03 -10.19 -16.10
N SER A 151 30.50 -9.62 -17.18
CA SER A 151 30.95 -9.96 -18.53
C SER A 151 32.19 -9.13 -18.92
N GLU A 152 32.97 -9.66 -19.86
CA GLU A 152 34.07 -8.97 -20.51
C GLU A 152 33.60 -7.91 -21.52
N TYR A 153 32.34 -7.98 -21.96
CA TYR A 153 31.74 -6.99 -22.83
C TYR A 153 31.56 -5.67 -22.07
N ARG A 154 32.16 -4.62 -22.63
CA ARG A 154 32.09 -3.25 -22.10
C ARG A 154 31.95 -2.25 -23.25
N VAL A 155 31.24 -1.16 -22.98
CA VAL A 155 31.13 -0.01 -23.89
C VAL A 155 32.00 1.12 -23.33
N PRO A 156 32.96 1.66 -24.08
CA PRO A 156 33.78 2.79 -23.62
C PRO A 156 32.93 4.06 -23.49
N ASN A 157 33.52 5.14 -22.94
CA ASN A 157 32.87 6.45 -22.92
C ASN A 157 32.69 6.99 -24.35
N MET A 158 31.49 6.78 -24.90
CA MET A 158 31.19 7.11 -26.30
C MET A 158 31.06 8.61 -26.53
N TRP A 159 30.63 9.37 -25.52
CA TRP A 159 30.53 10.81 -25.60
C TRP A 159 31.91 11.44 -25.74
N GLN A 160 32.86 11.03 -24.90
CA GLN A 160 34.24 11.49 -25.00
C GLN A 160 34.86 11.16 -26.36
N LEU A 161 34.63 9.96 -26.88
CA LEU A 161 35.10 9.57 -28.22
C LEU A 161 34.46 10.39 -29.35
N PHE A 162 33.23 10.87 -29.16
CA PHE A 162 32.54 11.76 -30.10
C PHE A 162 33.07 13.18 -30.02
N GLU A 163 33.22 13.72 -28.80
CA GLU A 163 33.83 15.02 -28.52
C GLU A 163 35.22 15.12 -29.14
N ASP A 164 36.11 14.14 -28.87
CA ASP A 164 37.48 14.12 -29.38
C ASP A 164 37.54 14.16 -30.92
N LYS A 165 36.56 13.56 -31.60
CA LYS A 165 36.45 13.58 -33.07
C LYS A 165 35.91 14.89 -33.61
N THR A 166 34.99 15.53 -32.90
CA THR A 166 34.25 16.72 -33.38
C THR A 166 34.87 18.04 -32.95
N MET A 167 35.71 18.03 -31.92
CA MET A 167 36.46 19.18 -31.36
C MET A 167 37.15 20.04 -32.43
N ALA A 168 37.76 19.44 -33.46
CA ALA A 168 38.50 20.17 -34.50
C ALA A 168 37.60 21.01 -35.43
N THR A 169 36.29 20.75 -35.44
CA THR A 169 35.30 21.34 -36.35
C THR A 169 34.25 22.21 -35.65
N ARG A 170 34.31 22.35 -34.32
CA ARG A 170 33.29 23.05 -33.55
C ARG A 170 33.55 24.55 -33.41
N MET A 171 32.46 25.32 -33.36
CA MET A 171 32.46 26.78 -33.20
C MET A 171 32.81 27.22 -31.77
N ASP A 172 32.37 26.44 -30.77
CA ASP A 172 32.71 26.63 -29.36
C ASP A 172 33.45 25.36 -28.87
N PRO A 173 34.73 25.48 -28.45
CA PRO A 173 35.59 24.36 -28.10
C PRO A 173 35.41 23.86 -26.67
N THR A 174 34.46 24.39 -25.88
CA THR A 174 34.22 23.91 -24.52
C THR A 174 33.64 22.48 -24.55
N PRO A 175 34.32 21.48 -23.95
CA PRO A 175 33.81 20.11 -23.89
C PRO A 175 32.57 20.05 -23.02
N ALA A 176 31.53 19.39 -23.51
CA ALA A 176 30.39 19.04 -22.68
C ALA A 176 30.74 17.89 -21.72
N SER A 177 30.10 17.84 -20.55
CA SER A 177 30.39 16.83 -19.54
C SER A 177 30.08 15.41 -20.06
N PRO A 178 31.00 14.44 -19.93
CA PRO A 178 30.82 13.07 -20.41
C PRO A 178 30.21 12.15 -19.34
N PHE A 179 29.52 12.71 -18.35
CA PHE A 179 28.90 11.97 -17.24
C PHE A 179 27.64 11.23 -17.74
N PRO A 180 27.53 9.90 -17.58
CA PRO A 180 26.36 9.15 -18.03
C PRO A 180 25.21 9.28 -17.05
N VAL A 181 24.06 9.70 -17.58
CA VAL A 181 22.82 9.95 -16.86
C VAL A 181 21.96 8.68 -16.85
N GLU A 182 21.67 8.13 -18.04
CA GLU A 182 20.77 6.98 -18.18
C GLU A 182 21.11 6.15 -19.43
N THR A 183 20.79 4.86 -19.38
CA THR A 183 20.87 3.94 -20.52
C THR A 183 19.49 3.36 -20.81
N VAL A 184 19.07 3.37 -22.08
CA VAL A 184 17.76 2.85 -22.48
C VAL A 184 17.87 1.99 -23.73
N ILE A 185 17.34 0.77 -23.65
CA ILE A 185 17.31 -0.17 -24.77
C ILE A 185 16.26 0.29 -25.77
N HIS A 186 16.57 0.26 -27.07
CA HIS A 186 15.58 0.62 -28.08
C HIS A 186 14.37 -0.33 -28.01
N PRO A 187 13.12 0.19 -27.96
CA PRO A 187 11.94 -0.60 -27.59
C PRO A 187 11.62 -1.74 -28.56
N ARG A 188 12.17 -1.71 -29.77
CA ARG A 188 11.89 -2.67 -30.85
C ARG A 188 13.12 -3.27 -31.53
N ASP A 189 14.33 -2.91 -31.09
CA ASP A 189 15.58 -3.41 -31.70
C ASP A 189 16.62 -3.62 -30.60
N LEU A 190 16.84 -4.87 -30.24
CA LEU A 190 17.72 -5.22 -29.13
C LEU A 190 19.20 -4.93 -29.42
N ASN A 191 19.61 -4.69 -30.67
CA ASN A 191 21.00 -4.36 -31.00
C ASN A 191 21.32 -2.87 -30.73
N LEU A 192 20.30 -2.04 -30.47
CA LEU A 192 20.45 -0.61 -30.31
C LEU A 192 20.27 -0.18 -28.84
N LEU A 193 21.24 0.60 -28.36
CA LEU A 193 21.24 1.15 -27.01
C LEU A 193 21.39 2.68 -27.07
N PHE A 194 20.44 3.40 -26.46
CA PHE A 194 20.59 4.83 -26.18
C PHE A 194 21.38 5.01 -24.89
N VAL A 195 22.32 5.94 -24.91
CA VAL A 195 23.11 6.35 -23.74
C VAL A 195 23.05 7.86 -23.65
N ALA A 196 22.32 8.35 -22.64
CA ALA A 196 22.26 9.76 -22.31
C ALA A 196 23.46 10.14 -21.44
N TYR A 197 24.29 11.03 -21.94
CA TYR A 197 25.33 11.71 -21.18
C TYR A 197 24.88 13.15 -20.93
N SER A 198 25.40 13.81 -19.91
CA SER A 198 25.07 15.21 -19.62
C SER A 198 25.30 16.14 -20.83
N GLY A 199 26.25 15.84 -21.71
CA GLY A 199 26.47 16.62 -22.93
C GLY A 199 25.49 16.34 -24.08
N GLY A 200 24.83 15.18 -24.10
CA GLY A 200 23.98 14.76 -25.21
C GLY A 200 23.72 13.26 -25.24
N VAL A 201 23.00 12.79 -26.26
CA VAL A 201 22.58 11.38 -26.38
C VAL A 201 23.37 10.67 -27.47
N ILE A 202 23.87 9.46 -27.19
CA ILE A 202 24.48 8.57 -28.17
C ILE A 202 23.55 7.40 -28.46
N LEU A 203 23.33 7.10 -29.75
CA LEU A 203 22.77 5.82 -30.18
C LEU A 203 23.92 4.88 -30.57
N SER A 204 24.02 3.74 -29.89
CA SER A 204 25.09 2.75 -30.09
C SER A 204 24.57 1.48 -30.75
N ASP A 205 25.38 0.91 -31.65
CA ASP A 205 25.23 -0.47 -32.14
C ASP A 205 26.06 -1.41 -31.26
N LEU A 206 25.42 -2.36 -30.58
CA LEU A 206 26.10 -3.29 -29.67
C LEU A 206 26.97 -4.31 -30.41
N THR A 207 26.58 -4.72 -31.61
CA THR A 207 27.39 -5.66 -32.42
C THR A 207 28.67 -5.00 -32.89
N GLN A 208 28.57 -3.77 -33.40
CA GLN A 208 29.73 -3.02 -33.93
C GLN A 208 30.54 -2.30 -32.86
N ARG A 209 29.98 -2.10 -31.66
CA ARG A 209 30.58 -1.35 -30.55
C ARG A 209 30.99 0.07 -30.94
N ASN A 210 30.17 0.73 -31.75
CA ASN A 210 30.42 2.08 -32.25
C ASN A 210 29.22 3.01 -32.06
N THR A 211 29.52 4.31 -32.08
CA THR A 211 28.52 5.39 -32.17
C THR A 211 27.88 5.36 -33.55
N LEU A 212 26.56 5.15 -33.61
CA LEU A 212 25.78 5.32 -34.83
C LEU A 212 25.42 6.78 -35.07
N ARG A 213 24.94 7.45 -34.02
CA ARG A 213 24.50 8.85 -34.05
C ARG A 213 24.73 9.54 -32.71
N ALA A 214 24.86 10.87 -32.75
CA ALA A 214 25.06 11.72 -31.58
C ALA A 214 24.13 12.96 -31.65
N TYR A 215 23.28 13.11 -30.64
CA TYR A 215 22.29 14.19 -30.56
C TYR A 215 22.71 15.21 -29.51
N GLU A 216 22.90 16.46 -29.92
CA GLU A 216 23.34 17.56 -29.07
C GLU A 216 22.41 18.76 -29.25
N LEU A 217 21.76 19.22 -28.17
CA LEU A 217 20.94 20.43 -28.23
C LEU A 217 21.82 21.68 -28.13
N SER A 218 21.76 22.51 -29.17
CA SER A 218 22.31 23.85 -29.19
C SER A 218 21.19 24.88 -29.22
N LEU A 219 21.24 25.82 -28.29
CA LEU A 219 20.39 27.00 -28.26
C LEU A 219 21.18 28.20 -28.82
N PRO A 220 20.79 28.76 -29.98
CA PRO A 220 21.48 29.91 -30.55
C PRO A 220 21.26 31.16 -29.68
N ALA A 221 22.15 32.14 -29.82
CA ALA A 221 22.00 33.45 -29.20
C ALA A 221 20.66 34.09 -29.60
N GLY A 222 19.89 34.53 -28.62
CA GLY A 222 18.56 35.13 -28.76
C GLY A 222 17.39 34.15 -28.62
N ALA A 223 17.62 32.83 -28.59
CA ALA A 223 16.56 31.87 -28.29
C ALA A 223 16.23 31.93 -26.79
N PRO A 224 14.99 31.77 -26.32
CA PRO A 224 14.68 31.83 -24.90
C PRO A 224 15.26 30.62 -24.11
N GLY A 225 15.18 29.42 -24.67
CA GLY A 225 15.43 28.18 -23.92
C GLY A 225 14.44 27.99 -22.77
N GLY A 226 14.77 27.12 -21.82
CA GLY A 226 13.92 26.82 -20.68
C GLY A 226 13.77 27.98 -19.67
N PRO A 227 14.82 28.81 -19.45
CA PRO A 227 14.70 29.95 -18.57
C PRO A 227 13.76 31.02 -19.12
N GLY A 228 13.65 31.21 -20.44
CA GLY A 228 12.76 32.21 -21.04
C GLY A 228 13.46 33.51 -21.47
N PHE A 229 12.67 34.44 -22.02
CA PHE A 229 13.16 35.77 -22.42
C PHE A 229 13.53 36.61 -21.19
N GLY A 230 14.66 37.32 -21.22
CA GLY A 230 15.17 38.11 -20.08
C GLY A 230 16.26 37.42 -19.24
N HIS A 231 16.60 36.15 -19.54
CA HIS A 231 17.75 35.49 -18.91
C HIS A 231 19.07 36.21 -19.26
N PRO A 232 20.01 36.41 -18.30
CA PRO A 232 21.24 37.18 -18.53
C PRO A 232 22.10 36.66 -19.69
N ASP A 233 22.10 35.34 -19.88
CA ASP A 233 22.90 34.68 -20.92
C ASP A 233 22.16 34.49 -22.26
N ILE A 234 20.99 35.12 -22.46
CA ILE A 234 20.16 34.91 -23.67
C ILE A 234 20.91 35.26 -24.96
N LEU A 235 21.84 36.22 -24.93
CA LEU A 235 22.65 36.62 -26.09
C LEU A 235 23.88 35.72 -26.34
N THR A 236 24.00 34.62 -25.59
CA THR A 236 25.07 33.64 -25.75
C THR A 236 24.54 32.33 -26.33
N HIS A 237 25.42 31.60 -27.01
CA HIS A 237 25.13 30.24 -27.43
C HIS A 237 25.16 29.32 -26.21
N ARG A 238 24.09 28.55 -25.97
CA ARG A 238 23.94 27.70 -24.78
C ARG A 238 23.76 26.23 -25.17
N ARG A 239 24.23 25.34 -24.31
CA ARG A 239 24.10 23.88 -24.44
C ARG A 239 23.64 23.34 -23.09
N PRO A 240 22.34 23.25 -22.84
CA PRO A 240 21.84 22.79 -21.56
C PRO A 240 22.19 21.31 -21.36
N GLU A 241 22.45 20.90 -20.12
CA GLU A 241 22.83 19.51 -19.83
C GLU A 241 21.61 18.58 -19.90
N VAL A 242 21.79 17.38 -20.45
CA VAL A 242 20.77 16.33 -20.49
C VAL A 242 20.57 15.76 -19.09
N THR A 243 19.31 15.56 -18.70
CA THR A 243 18.92 15.03 -17.39
C THR A 243 17.99 13.82 -17.48
N ALA A 244 17.27 13.63 -18.58
CA ALA A 244 16.36 12.49 -18.77
C ALA A 244 16.16 12.14 -20.25
N ILE A 245 15.75 10.90 -20.55
CA ILE A 245 15.40 10.46 -21.90
C ILE A 245 14.19 9.51 -21.88
N ALA A 246 13.30 9.63 -22.86
CA ALA A 246 12.21 8.67 -23.07
C ALA A 246 11.99 8.41 -24.56
N ILE A 247 11.84 7.14 -24.96
CA ILE A 247 11.72 6.75 -26.36
C ILE A 247 10.25 6.50 -26.71
N HIS A 248 9.79 7.04 -27.83
CA HIS A 248 8.44 6.78 -28.31
C HIS A 248 8.27 5.27 -28.59
N PRO A 249 7.13 4.64 -28.26
CA PRO A 249 6.91 3.19 -28.42
C PRO A 249 7.13 2.65 -29.83
N ALA A 250 6.98 3.47 -30.87
CA ALA A 250 7.32 3.10 -32.26
C ALA A 250 8.84 2.95 -32.51
N GLY A 251 9.71 3.55 -31.68
CA GLY A 251 11.17 3.51 -31.80
C GLY A 251 11.78 4.51 -32.77
N HIS A 252 10.97 5.34 -33.45
CA HIS A 252 11.47 6.24 -34.51
C HIS A 252 11.87 7.63 -34.02
N PHE A 253 11.43 8.03 -32.83
CA PHE A 253 11.75 9.33 -32.23
C PHE A 253 11.69 9.21 -30.70
N PHE A 254 12.24 10.20 -30.02
CA PHE A 254 12.40 10.20 -28.56
C PHE A 254 12.42 11.64 -28.01
N ALA A 255 12.20 11.77 -26.71
CA ALA A 255 12.23 13.01 -25.96
C ALA A 255 13.46 13.03 -25.04
N VAL A 256 14.08 14.19 -24.91
CA VAL A 256 15.22 14.44 -24.03
C VAL A 256 14.89 15.62 -23.13
N GLY A 257 15.00 15.43 -21.83
CA GLY A 257 14.85 16.46 -20.81
C GLY A 257 16.18 17.09 -20.45
N TYR A 258 16.16 18.38 -20.11
CA TYR A 258 17.36 19.16 -19.85
C TYR A 258 17.32 19.89 -18.48
N ALA A 259 18.50 20.26 -17.99
CA ALA A 259 18.71 20.96 -16.72
C ALA A 259 18.08 22.35 -16.66
N ASP A 260 17.81 22.96 -17.81
CA ASP A 260 17.18 24.28 -17.91
C ASP A 260 15.64 24.21 -17.97
N GLY A 261 15.06 23.00 -17.93
CA GLY A 261 13.62 22.74 -18.03
C GLY A 261 13.11 22.57 -19.47
N CYS A 262 13.98 22.55 -20.48
CA CYS A 262 13.59 22.20 -21.85
C CYS A 262 13.31 20.71 -22.01
N ILE A 263 12.44 20.40 -22.97
CA ILE A 263 12.23 19.08 -23.55
C ILE A 263 12.43 19.21 -25.06
N ALA A 264 13.43 18.49 -25.61
CA ALA A 264 13.66 18.41 -27.04
C ALA A 264 13.26 17.03 -27.58
N PHE A 265 12.52 17.03 -28.68
CA PHE A 265 12.10 15.82 -29.38
C PHE A 265 12.98 15.61 -30.61
N TRP A 266 13.49 14.40 -30.77
CA TRP A 266 14.46 14.05 -31.82
C TRP A 266 13.95 12.88 -32.64
N ALA A 267 14.13 12.94 -33.96
CA ALA A 267 13.96 11.76 -34.80
C ALA A 267 15.24 10.93 -34.75
N VAL A 268 15.10 9.61 -34.67
CA VAL A 268 16.27 8.70 -34.66
C VAL A 268 17.10 8.86 -35.93
N GLU A 269 16.50 9.22 -37.06
CA GLU A 269 17.19 9.39 -38.34
C GLU A 269 17.85 10.78 -38.55
N ASP A 270 17.57 11.76 -37.69
CA ASP A 270 18.06 13.13 -37.84
C ASP A 270 18.77 13.60 -36.56
N GLU A 271 20.09 13.62 -36.61
CA GLU A 271 20.97 14.05 -35.50
C GLU A 271 21.31 15.54 -35.55
N ASP A 272 21.09 16.21 -36.68
CA ASP A 272 21.52 17.60 -36.89
C ASP A 272 20.60 18.61 -36.21
N GLN A 273 19.29 18.28 -36.10
CA GLN A 273 18.30 19.20 -35.53
C GLN A 273 17.11 18.47 -34.88
N PRO A 274 16.57 19.00 -33.77
CA PRO A 274 15.38 18.44 -33.15
C PRO A 274 14.14 18.60 -34.04
N LEU A 275 13.15 17.74 -33.84
CA LEU A 275 11.80 17.88 -34.39
C LEU A 275 11.08 19.08 -33.78
N PHE A 276 11.22 19.26 -32.47
CA PHE A 276 10.48 20.23 -31.67
C PHE A 276 11.19 20.44 -30.33
N VAL A 277 11.17 21.66 -29.78
CA VAL A 277 11.71 21.96 -28.44
C VAL A 277 10.70 22.83 -27.69
N ARG A 278 10.37 22.46 -26.45
CA ARG A 278 9.38 23.16 -25.60
C ARG A 278 9.80 23.14 -24.13
N THR A 279 9.21 24.00 -23.31
CA THR A 279 9.01 23.75 -21.88
C THR A 279 7.64 23.09 -21.67
N VAL A 280 7.24 22.85 -20.43
CA VAL A 280 5.89 22.36 -20.11
C VAL A 280 4.81 23.32 -20.65
N ASP A 281 5.05 24.63 -20.55
CA ASP A 281 4.12 25.72 -20.79
C ASP A 281 4.35 26.52 -22.09
N THR A 282 5.55 26.47 -22.68
CA THR A 282 5.94 27.27 -23.85
C THR A 282 6.54 26.42 -24.96
N VAL A 283 6.23 26.71 -26.22
CA VAL A 283 6.71 25.97 -27.40
C VAL A 283 7.78 26.73 -28.18
N ASP A 284 8.51 26.03 -29.06
CA ASP A 284 9.52 26.61 -29.96
C ASP A 284 10.63 27.41 -29.25
N VAL A 285 10.98 27.00 -28.03
CA VAL A 285 11.92 27.74 -27.16
C VAL A 285 13.37 27.74 -27.67
N ASN A 286 13.67 26.96 -28.71
CA ASN A 286 14.95 26.96 -29.41
C ASN A 286 15.03 28.00 -30.54
N ARG A 287 13.93 28.69 -30.87
CA ARG A 287 13.88 29.69 -31.95
C ARG A 287 14.05 31.11 -31.41
N VAL A 288 14.76 31.94 -32.16
CA VAL A 288 14.93 33.36 -31.83
C VAL A 288 13.66 34.12 -32.22
N ASN A 289 13.03 34.79 -31.26
CA ASN A 289 11.94 35.71 -31.49
C ASN A 289 12.39 37.13 -31.14
N VAL A 290 12.70 37.94 -32.16
CA VAL A 290 13.23 39.30 -31.99
C VAL A 290 12.22 40.20 -31.28
N ASP A 291 10.93 40.07 -31.61
CA ASP A 291 9.88 40.93 -31.06
C ASP A 291 9.68 40.71 -29.56
N GLU A 292 9.80 39.47 -29.06
CA GLU A 292 9.71 39.17 -27.63
C GLU A 292 11.01 39.48 -26.89
N LEU A 293 12.15 39.26 -27.55
CA LEU A 293 13.47 39.60 -27.02
C LEU A 293 13.61 41.11 -26.73
N GLU A 294 13.02 41.97 -27.55
CA GLU A 294 13.03 43.42 -27.35
C GLU A 294 12.03 43.90 -26.29
N LYS A 295 10.94 43.16 -26.05
CA LYS A 295 9.86 43.55 -25.12
C LYS A 295 10.13 43.11 -23.67
N THR A 296 10.83 42.01 -23.47
CA THR A 296 10.99 41.39 -22.16
C THR A 296 12.35 41.77 -21.57
N HIS A 297 12.32 42.55 -20.48
CA HIS A 297 13.53 43.01 -19.78
C HIS A 297 13.71 42.38 -18.40
N ASP A 298 12.64 41.85 -17.81
CA ASP A 298 12.69 41.23 -16.49
C ASP A 298 13.06 39.75 -16.61
N ALA A 299 13.89 39.28 -15.67
CA ALA A 299 14.24 37.88 -15.60
C ALA A 299 13.02 37.07 -15.09
N PRO A 300 12.62 36.01 -15.81
CA PRO A 300 11.54 35.12 -15.39
C PRO A 300 11.92 34.35 -14.11
N PRO A 301 10.93 33.84 -13.36
CA PRO A 301 11.17 33.00 -12.20
C PRO A 301 11.99 31.74 -12.57
N PRO A 302 12.80 31.22 -11.63
CA PRO A 302 13.59 30.02 -11.88
C PRO A 302 12.70 28.82 -12.19
N ARG A 303 13.24 27.87 -12.95
CA ARG A 303 12.53 26.66 -13.40
C ARG A 303 13.26 25.42 -12.94
N GLU A 304 12.50 24.38 -12.62
CA GLU A 304 13.04 23.07 -12.30
C GLU A 304 13.67 22.41 -13.54
N PRO A 305 14.80 21.68 -13.39
CA PRO A 305 15.23 20.69 -14.37
C PRO A 305 14.12 19.71 -14.73
N ILE A 306 14.21 19.08 -15.91
CA ILE A 306 13.42 17.88 -16.19
C ILE A 306 14.08 16.69 -15.48
N TYR A 307 13.49 16.20 -14.40
CA TYR A 307 14.10 15.13 -13.59
C TYR A 307 13.87 13.73 -14.17
N LYS A 308 12.71 13.49 -14.79
CA LYS A 308 12.36 12.18 -15.36
C LYS A 308 11.29 12.29 -16.45
N LEU A 309 11.40 11.43 -17.46
CA LEU A 309 10.43 11.28 -18.54
C LEU A 309 10.00 9.82 -18.69
N ALA A 310 8.72 9.58 -18.95
CA ALA A 310 8.22 8.26 -19.34
C ALA A 310 7.23 8.38 -20.48
N TRP A 311 7.41 7.56 -21.52
CA TRP A 311 6.54 7.55 -22.70
C TRP A 311 5.71 6.27 -22.74
N SER A 312 4.41 6.41 -22.49
CA SER A 312 3.47 5.30 -22.40
C SER A 312 2.74 5.07 -23.72
N SER A 313 2.42 3.81 -24.03
CA SER A 313 1.49 3.42 -25.09
C SER A 313 0.32 2.63 -24.53
N PHE A 314 -0.82 2.68 -25.22
CA PHE A 314 -2.04 1.99 -24.84
C PHE A 314 -2.44 0.93 -25.86
N SER A 315 -3.22 -0.07 -25.43
CA SER A 315 -3.71 -1.16 -26.29
C SER A 315 -4.91 -0.76 -27.17
N ASN A 316 -5.13 0.53 -27.40
CA ASN A 316 -6.30 1.10 -28.07
C ASN A 316 -6.16 1.17 -29.61
N SER A 317 -5.15 0.54 -30.19
CA SER A 317 -4.87 0.56 -31.64
C SER A 317 -4.41 -0.79 -32.15
N SER A 318 -4.82 -1.12 -33.37
CA SER A 318 -4.36 -2.29 -34.11
C SER A 318 -3.11 -2.02 -34.96
N ASP A 319 -2.69 -0.76 -35.13
CA ASP A 319 -1.46 -0.42 -35.83
C ASP A 319 -0.24 -0.86 -35.00
N PRO A 320 0.74 -1.57 -35.59
CA PRO A 320 1.91 -2.03 -34.85
C PRO A 320 2.76 -0.90 -34.27
N ARG A 321 2.64 0.34 -34.77
CA ARG A 321 3.29 1.55 -34.21
C ARG A 321 2.62 2.04 -32.91
N GLY A 322 1.37 1.64 -32.67
CA GLY A 322 0.60 1.98 -31.47
C GLY A 322 -0.58 2.92 -31.75
N GLY A 323 -1.26 3.31 -30.67
CA GLY A 323 -2.33 4.29 -30.69
C GLY A 323 -1.88 5.62 -30.13
N GLN A 324 -2.79 6.30 -29.42
CA GLN A 324 -2.44 7.47 -28.62
C GLN A 324 -1.36 7.10 -27.59
N THR A 325 -0.57 8.08 -27.18
CA THR A 325 0.51 7.90 -26.21
C THR A 325 0.41 8.95 -25.12
N ALA A 326 1.09 8.73 -24.00
CA ALA A 326 1.19 9.71 -22.93
C ALA A 326 2.66 9.97 -22.58
N LEU A 327 3.05 11.23 -22.50
CA LEU A 327 4.36 11.64 -21.99
C LEU A 327 4.19 12.17 -20.57
N THR A 328 4.67 11.41 -19.59
CA THR A 328 4.69 11.79 -18.17
C THR A 328 6.00 12.50 -17.85
N ILE A 329 5.92 13.67 -17.24
CA ILE A 329 7.01 14.63 -17.03
C ILE A 329 7.10 14.98 -15.55
N LEU A 330 8.24 14.69 -14.93
CA LEU A 330 8.59 15.18 -13.59
C LEU A 330 9.61 16.32 -13.72
N GLY A 331 9.32 17.45 -13.09
CA GLY A 331 10.12 18.67 -13.18
C GLY A 331 9.68 19.60 -14.33
N GLY A 332 10.49 20.61 -14.62
CA GLY A 332 10.16 21.62 -15.64
C GLY A 332 9.12 22.67 -15.20
N LEU A 333 8.64 22.61 -13.96
CA LEU A 333 7.71 23.59 -13.40
C LEU A 333 8.46 24.87 -13.03
N VAL A 334 7.73 25.98 -13.03
CA VAL A 334 8.25 27.23 -12.51
C VAL A 334 8.36 27.11 -10.98
N MET A 335 9.33 27.78 -10.38
CA MET A 335 9.57 27.74 -8.94
C MET A 335 9.04 29.03 -8.31
N GLY A 336 8.06 28.90 -7.43
CA GLY A 336 7.47 30.03 -6.72
C GLY A 336 6.84 29.64 -5.37
N PRO A 337 6.72 30.57 -4.41
CA PRO A 337 6.24 30.29 -3.06
C PRO A 337 4.76 29.83 -2.98
N ASN A 338 3.98 29.99 -4.07
CA ASN A 338 2.57 29.61 -4.14
C ASN A 338 2.29 28.62 -5.30
N GLU A 339 3.32 28.02 -5.89
CA GLU A 339 3.14 27.09 -7.00
C GLU A 339 2.91 25.67 -6.49
N ALA A 340 1.96 24.96 -7.10
CA ALA A 340 1.65 23.59 -6.73
C ALA A 340 2.79 22.65 -7.15
N THR A 341 3.17 21.74 -6.26
CA THR A 341 4.11 20.66 -6.56
C THR A 341 3.36 19.46 -7.16
N GLY A 342 3.98 18.80 -8.13
CA GLY A 342 3.36 17.69 -8.82
C GLY A 342 4.11 17.26 -10.07
N LEU A 343 3.40 16.60 -10.97
CA LEU A 343 3.91 16.19 -12.28
C LEU A 343 2.88 16.42 -13.38
N THR A 344 3.37 16.60 -14.61
CA THR A 344 2.52 16.89 -15.78
C THR A 344 2.46 15.68 -16.70
N VAL A 345 1.29 15.41 -17.27
CA VAL A 345 1.09 14.39 -18.29
C VAL A 345 0.52 15.02 -19.55
N HIS A 346 1.19 14.81 -20.68
CA HIS A 346 0.70 15.20 -21.99
C HIS A 346 0.09 14.00 -22.70
N TRP A 347 -1.18 14.12 -23.12
CA TRP A 347 -1.85 13.15 -23.97
C TRP A 347 -1.55 13.46 -25.43
N LEU A 348 -0.93 12.53 -26.15
CA LEU A 348 -0.39 12.73 -27.49
C LEU A 348 -1.15 11.90 -28.53
N PRO A 349 -1.43 12.46 -29.72
CA PRO A 349 -2.05 11.73 -30.83
C PRO A 349 -1.22 10.53 -31.30
N ALA A 350 -1.89 9.59 -31.98
CA ALA A 350 -1.23 8.42 -32.55
C ALA A 350 -0.30 8.79 -33.72
N PHE A 351 0.91 8.23 -33.75
CA PHE A 351 1.83 8.37 -34.88
C PHE A 351 1.57 7.30 -35.95
N ASN A 352 0.58 7.54 -36.81
CA ASN A 352 0.21 6.64 -37.91
C ASN A 352 0.17 7.36 -39.28
N PRO A 353 1.31 7.88 -39.79
CA PRO A 353 1.35 8.55 -41.09
C PRO A 353 1.02 7.58 -42.24
N THR A 354 0.48 8.14 -43.32
CA THR A 354 0.30 7.48 -44.62
C THR A 354 1.60 7.45 -45.43
N ASP A 355 1.58 6.82 -46.61
CA ASP A 355 2.73 6.85 -47.51
C ASP A 355 3.01 8.28 -48.03
N PRO A 356 4.29 8.68 -48.16
CA PRO A 356 4.63 10.00 -48.66
C PRO A 356 4.16 10.15 -50.12
N PRO A 357 3.64 11.33 -50.52
CA PRO A 357 3.01 11.55 -51.83
C PRO A 357 3.97 11.51 -53.04
N SER A 358 5.28 11.39 -52.85
CA SER A 358 6.26 11.18 -53.92
C SER A 358 7.50 10.44 -53.41
N PRO A 359 8.11 9.53 -54.20
CA PRO A 359 9.38 8.92 -53.83
C PRO A 359 10.46 10.01 -53.84
N ALA A 360 11.07 10.27 -52.69
CA ALA A 360 12.17 11.23 -52.61
C ALA A 360 13.36 10.76 -53.45
N ALA A 361 13.94 11.70 -54.21
CA ALA A 361 15.26 11.52 -54.80
C ALA A 361 16.30 11.31 -53.68
N SER A 362 17.27 10.44 -53.92
CA SER A 362 18.45 10.13 -53.10
C SER A 362 18.81 11.20 -52.04
N GLN A 363 18.32 11.05 -50.81
CA GLN A 363 18.74 11.86 -49.67
C GLN A 363 18.94 10.96 -48.44
N THR A 364 20.02 11.20 -47.71
CA THR A 364 20.43 10.55 -46.46
C THR A 364 19.71 11.10 -45.22
N SER A 365 18.65 11.90 -45.40
CA SER A 365 17.96 12.67 -44.35
C SER A 365 16.48 12.31 -44.22
N LEU A 366 15.88 12.59 -43.05
CA LEU A 366 14.46 12.31 -42.76
C LEU A 366 13.53 13.03 -43.74
N HIS A 367 12.60 12.29 -44.34
CA HIS A 367 11.65 12.84 -45.31
C HIS A 367 10.75 13.95 -44.70
N PRO A 368 10.57 15.12 -45.35
CA PRO A 368 9.79 16.23 -44.79
C PRO A 368 8.35 15.89 -44.38
N PHE A 369 7.66 15.05 -45.18
CA PHE A 369 6.33 14.54 -44.82
C PHE A 369 6.33 13.74 -43.50
N MET A 370 7.31 12.85 -43.32
CA MET A 370 7.43 12.05 -42.09
C MET A 370 7.79 12.94 -40.90
N ARG A 371 8.68 13.92 -41.11
CA ARG A 371 8.99 14.95 -40.10
C ARG A 371 7.74 15.69 -39.63
N SER A 372 6.92 16.16 -40.58
CA SER A 372 5.68 16.86 -40.28
C SER A 372 4.71 15.96 -39.51
N ALA A 373 4.59 14.69 -39.90
CA ALA A 373 3.72 13.75 -39.18
C ALA A 373 4.19 13.48 -37.74
N MET A 374 5.51 13.35 -37.53
CA MET A 374 6.07 13.26 -36.18
C MET A 374 5.73 14.52 -35.38
N GLN A 375 5.97 15.71 -35.93
CA GLN A 375 5.67 16.98 -35.25
C GLN A 375 4.19 17.09 -34.87
N THR A 376 3.27 16.68 -35.75
CA THR A 376 1.83 16.66 -35.42
C THR A 376 1.52 15.71 -34.26
N SER A 377 2.16 14.55 -34.17
CA SER A 377 1.98 13.62 -33.05
C SER A 377 2.57 14.10 -31.72
N LEU A 378 3.36 15.17 -31.72
CA LEU A 378 3.97 15.77 -30.53
C LEU A 378 3.16 16.93 -29.93
N GLN A 379 2.08 17.34 -30.60
CA GLN A 379 1.18 18.37 -30.08
C GLN A 379 0.18 17.72 -29.11
N PRO A 380 0.17 18.09 -27.81
CA PRO A 380 -0.76 17.49 -26.86
C PRO A 380 -2.22 17.79 -27.24
N ALA A 381 -3.04 16.75 -27.24
CA ALA A 381 -4.48 16.86 -27.38
C ALA A 381 -5.13 17.33 -26.06
N SER A 382 -4.56 16.91 -24.93
CA SER A 382 -4.94 17.32 -23.59
C SER A 382 -3.76 17.20 -22.63
N GLU A 383 -3.83 17.87 -21.50
CA GLU A 383 -2.82 17.86 -20.46
C GLU A 383 -3.48 17.68 -19.09
N PHE A 384 -2.80 17.03 -18.16
CA PHE A 384 -3.27 16.85 -16.78
C PHE A 384 -2.12 17.05 -15.80
N PHE A 385 -2.40 17.68 -14.66
CA PHE A 385 -1.42 17.94 -13.60
C PHE A 385 -1.80 17.15 -12.34
N TYR A 386 -0.94 16.22 -11.93
CA TYR A 386 -1.09 15.48 -10.68
C TYR A 386 -0.46 16.29 -9.55
N SER A 387 -1.28 16.97 -8.76
CA SER A 387 -0.86 17.63 -7.52
C SER A 387 -0.54 16.59 -6.44
N THR A 388 0.55 16.78 -5.72
CA THR A 388 1.00 15.88 -4.64
C THR A 388 0.94 16.56 -3.27
N SER A 389 0.86 15.78 -2.18
CA SER A 389 0.83 16.36 -0.82
C SER A 389 2.17 16.93 -0.34
N GLY A 390 3.27 16.52 -0.98
CA GLY A 390 4.62 16.98 -0.73
C GLY A 390 5.44 17.05 -2.02
N ILE A 391 6.76 17.19 -1.89
CA ILE A 391 7.66 17.33 -3.04
C ILE A 391 7.82 15.96 -3.72
N PRO A 392 7.42 15.80 -5.00
CA PRO A 392 7.58 14.54 -5.71
C PRO A 392 9.06 14.27 -5.96
N GLN A 393 9.52 13.08 -5.56
CA GLN A 393 10.92 12.64 -5.70
C GLN A 393 11.10 11.74 -6.93
N ASP A 394 10.11 10.88 -7.22
CA ASP A 394 10.12 9.98 -8.37
C ASP A 394 8.68 9.50 -8.67
N PHE A 395 8.45 8.95 -9.86
CA PHE A 395 7.20 8.29 -10.23
C PHE A 395 7.42 6.94 -10.93
N PHE A 396 6.44 6.04 -10.80
CA PHE A 396 6.47 4.69 -11.37
C PHE A 396 5.10 4.37 -11.95
N LEU A 397 5.06 4.01 -13.22
CA LEU A 397 3.83 3.54 -13.85
C LEU A 397 3.62 2.06 -13.54
N VAL A 398 2.37 1.65 -13.38
CA VAL A 398 1.97 0.27 -13.07
C VAL A 398 1.45 -0.39 -14.35
N PRO A 399 2.32 -1.03 -15.15
CA PRO A 399 1.92 -1.73 -16.38
C PRO A 399 1.07 -2.97 -16.06
N GLN A 400 0.12 -3.29 -16.94
CA GLN A 400 -0.80 -4.41 -16.70
C GLN A 400 -0.24 -5.76 -17.15
N ASN A 401 0.14 -5.88 -18.43
CA ASN A 401 0.31 -7.20 -19.05
C ASN A 401 1.62 -7.38 -19.83
N SER A 402 2.47 -6.35 -19.91
CA SER A 402 3.70 -6.37 -20.70
C SER A 402 4.83 -5.61 -20.00
N PRO A 403 6.02 -6.21 -19.88
CA PRO A 403 7.20 -5.55 -19.30
C PRO A 403 7.99 -4.72 -20.34
N HIS A 404 7.56 -4.74 -21.61
CA HIS A 404 8.24 -4.05 -22.71
C HIS A 404 8.03 -2.53 -22.64
N PHE A 405 8.70 -1.79 -23.53
CA PHE A 405 8.62 -0.32 -23.59
C PHE A 405 9.02 0.34 -22.26
N SER A 406 10.12 -0.14 -21.66
CA SER A 406 10.61 0.29 -20.35
C SER A 406 9.60 0.15 -19.20
N GLY A 407 8.63 -0.77 -19.32
CA GLY A 407 7.58 -0.97 -18.32
C GLY A 407 6.45 0.06 -18.38
N HIS A 408 6.29 0.78 -19.49
CA HIS A 408 5.28 1.84 -19.66
C HIS A 408 4.15 1.43 -20.63
N TYR A 409 3.94 0.13 -20.84
CA TYR A 409 2.86 -0.36 -21.69
C TYR A 409 1.56 -0.53 -20.90
N ASP A 410 0.52 0.17 -21.38
CA ASP A 410 -0.86 0.11 -20.87
C ASP A 410 -0.96 0.24 -19.33
N PRO A 411 -0.35 1.29 -18.74
CA PRO A 411 -0.36 1.46 -17.29
C PRO A 411 -1.75 1.79 -16.75
N ALA A 412 -2.12 1.16 -15.62
CA ALA A 412 -3.41 1.35 -14.94
C ALA A 412 -3.34 2.31 -13.75
N ALA A 413 -2.13 2.59 -13.27
CA ALA A 413 -1.89 3.43 -12.11
C ALA A 413 -0.54 4.14 -12.23
N ILE A 414 -0.41 5.25 -11.51
CA ILE A 414 0.85 5.93 -11.26
C ILE A 414 1.12 5.95 -9.76
N LEU A 415 2.32 5.51 -9.37
CA LEU A 415 2.84 5.61 -8.01
C LEU A 415 3.80 6.78 -7.97
N ILE A 416 3.68 7.65 -6.97
CA ILE A 416 4.53 8.83 -6.80
C ILE A 416 5.19 8.75 -5.44
N THR A 417 6.52 8.76 -5.40
CA THR A 417 7.24 8.91 -4.13
C THR A 417 7.26 10.37 -3.78
N VAL A 418 6.73 10.72 -2.61
CA VAL A 418 6.64 12.11 -2.12
C VAL A 418 7.44 12.27 -0.85
N GLU A 419 8.15 13.38 -0.74
CA GLU A 419 8.85 13.81 0.47
C GLU A 419 8.01 14.89 1.17
N SER A 420 7.63 14.62 2.40
CA SER A 420 6.91 15.58 3.24
C SER A 420 7.89 16.61 3.83
N ALA A 421 7.34 17.68 4.42
CA ALA A 421 8.13 18.74 5.06
C ALA A 421 9.04 18.25 6.21
N ASP A 422 8.75 17.07 6.77
CA ASP A 422 9.52 16.47 7.87
C ASP A 422 10.62 15.50 7.37
N ASP A 423 10.88 15.41 6.06
CA ASP A 423 11.75 14.45 5.38
C ASP A 423 11.24 12.98 5.36
N ALA A 424 9.94 12.74 5.66
CA ALA A 424 9.36 11.41 5.44
C ALA A 424 9.14 11.19 3.94
N ARG A 425 9.59 10.04 3.44
CA ARG A 425 9.39 9.60 2.06
C ARG A 425 8.41 8.45 2.00
N VAL A 426 7.25 8.71 1.41
CA VAL A 426 6.11 7.77 1.30
C VAL A 426 5.66 7.65 -0.15
N ILE A 427 4.71 6.75 -0.43
CA ILE A 427 4.19 6.52 -1.78
C ILE A 427 2.71 6.91 -1.83
N GLU A 428 2.37 7.79 -2.76
CA GLU A 428 0.99 8.07 -3.18
C GLU A 428 0.68 7.28 -4.46
N ALA A 429 -0.57 6.90 -4.67
CA ALA A 429 -0.99 6.16 -5.84
C ALA A 429 -2.28 6.72 -6.42
N TYR A 430 -2.33 6.87 -7.74
CA TYR A 430 -3.46 7.45 -8.45
C TYR A 430 -3.81 6.64 -9.69
N GLN A 431 -5.09 6.71 -10.09
CA GLN A 431 -5.56 6.16 -11.35
C GLN A 431 -4.79 6.76 -12.53
N PHE A 432 -4.43 5.91 -13.50
CA PHE A 432 -3.74 6.31 -14.72
C PHE A 432 -4.26 5.49 -15.92
N PRO A 433 -4.40 6.07 -17.13
CA PRO A 433 -4.31 7.52 -17.40
C PRO A 433 -5.43 8.29 -16.68
N PRO A 434 -5.31 9.63 -16.55
CA PRO A 434 -6.38 10.46 -16.03
C PRO A 434 -7.73 10.15 -16.71
N PRO A 435 -8.84 10.03 -15.95
CA PRO A 435 -10.17 9.75 -16.52
C PRO A 435 -10.58 10.75 -17.60
N SER A 436 -10.22 12.03 -17.43
CA SER A 436 -10.43 13.11 -18.40
C SER A 436 -9.85 12.83 -19.79
N PHE A 437 -8.82 12.00 -19.90
CA PHE A 437 -8.24 11.62 -21.20
C PHE A 437 -9.11 10.60 -21.94
N LEU A 438 -9.90 9.80 -21.20
CA LEU A 438 -10.76 8.76 -21.76
C LEU A 438 -12.17 9.26 -22.06
N ALA A 439 -12.67 10.28 -21.34
CA ALA A 439 -13.99 10.87 -21.52
C ALA A 439 -14.18 11.53 -22.91
N SER A 440 -13.09 11.92 -23.58
CA SER A 440 -13.10 12.52 -24.92
C SER A 440 -13.36 11.53 -26.08
N ILE A 441 -13.72 10.26 -25.78
CA ILE A 441 -13.83 9.16 -26.75
C ILE A 441 -15.28 8.81 -27.12
N GLU A 442 -16.31 9.38 -26.46
CA GLU A 442 -17.70 9.12 -26.87
C GLU A 442 -18.03 9.78 -28.22
N PRO A 443 -18.50 9.01 -29.23
CA PRO A 443 -18.94 9.60 -30.49
C PRO A 443 -20.21 10.45 -30.27
N PRO A 444 -20.37 11.58 -30.98
CA PRO A 444 -21.64 12.30 -30.95
C PRO A 444 -22.76 11.37 -31.41
N ALA A 445 -23.80 11.22 -30.59
CA ALA A 445 -25.00 10.49 -30.97
C ALA A 445 -25.66 11.19 -32.15
N ASP A 446 -25.44 10.67 -33.36
CA ASP A 446 -26.24 10.99 -34.54
C ASP A 446 -27.66 10.43 -34.32
N SER A 447 -28.53 11.23 -33.69
CA SER A 447 -29.97 10.97 -33.65
C SER A 447 -30.77 12.23 -33.94
N GLU A 448 -31.00 12.48 -35.24
CA GLU A 448 -32.03 13.40 -35.75
C GLU A 448 -33.45 12.82 -35.53
N ALA A 449 -33.89 12.69 -34.28
CA ALA A 449 -35.28 12.37 -33.95
C ALA A 449 -35.82 13.35 -32.88
N PRO A 450 -37.09 13.80 -32.98
CA PRO A 450 -37.66 14.70 -31.99
C PRO A 450 -37.80 13.98 -30.64
N PRO A 451 -37.47 14.65 -29.51
CA PRO A 451 -37.38 14.00 -28.21
C PRO A 451 -38.77 13.59 -27.70
N SER A 452 -38.83 12.37 -27.15
CA SER A 452 -39.95 11.86 -26.36
C SER A 452 -39.78 12.22 -24.88
N ASP A 453 -40.86 12.22 -24.09
CA ASP A 453 -40.80 12.56 -22.65
C ASP A 453 -39.86 11.65 -21.84
N SER A 454 -39.53 10.44 -22.32
CA SER A 454 -38.50 9.59 -21.72
C SER A 454 -37.08 10.08 -21.98
N ASP A 455 -36.83 10.67 -23.16
CA ASP A 455 -35.50 11.15 -23.54
C ASP A 455 -35.08 12.35 -22.69
N VAL A 456 -36.04 13.15 -22.20
CA VAL A 456 -35.76 14.30 -21.30
C VAL A 456 -35.34 13.83 -19.90
N VAL A 457 -35.86 12.69 -19.43
CA VAL A 457 -35.51 12.13 -18.13
C VAL A 457 -34.15 11.43 -18.21
N ASP A 458 -33.91 10.70 -19.30
CA ASP A 458 -32.61 10.08 -19.57
C ASP A 458 -31.52 11.13 -19.84
N ASP A 459 -31.84 12.24 -20.53
CA ASP A 459 -30.94 13.38 -20.72
C ASP A 459 -30.68 14.12 -19.40
N LEU A 460 -31.69 14.27 -18.54
CA LEU A 460 -31.48 14.89 -17.23
C LEU A 460 -30.67 13.97 -16.31
N GLU A 461 -30.86 12.65 -16.37
CA GLU A 461 -30.09 11.67 -15.61
C GLU A 461 -28.65 11.57 -16.13
N SER A 462 -28.43 11.63 -17.44
CA SER A 462 -27.10 11.67 -18.04
C SER A 462 -26.38 12.99 -17.76
N THR A 463 -27.11 14.12 -17.80
CA THR A 463 -26.58 15.44 -17.44
C THR A 463 -26.29 15.55 -15.95
N LEU A 464 -27.12 14.96 -15.08
CA LEU A 464 -26.84 14.88 -13.64
C LEU A 464 -25.67 13.95 -13.35
N LYS A 465 -25.50 12.84 -14.09
CA LYS A 465 -24.32 11.96 -14.00
C LYS A 465 -23.05 12.64 -14.50
N SER A 466 -23.11 13.44 -15.55
CA SER A 466 -21.96 14.21 -16.04
C SER A 466 -21.62 15.39 -15.13
N LEU A 467 -22.61 15.96 -14.42
CA LEU A 467 -22.38 16.96 -13.37
C LEU A 467 -21.84 16.36 -12.05
N THR A 468 -21.93 15.03 -11.85
CA THR A 468 -21.41 14.34 -10.64
C THR A 468 -20.11 13.57 -10.87
N LEU A 469 -19.67 13.36 -12.11
CA LEU A 469 -18.37 12.77 -12.42
C LEU A 469 -17.26 13.79 -12.16
N ASN A 470 -16.58 13.63 -11.03
CA ASN A 470 -15.31 14.29 -10.82
C ASN A 470 -14.28 13.65 -11.78
N ASP A 471 -13.82 14.41 -12.78
CA ASP A 471 -12.86 13.96 -13.80
C ASP A 471 -11.42 13.81 -13.25
N ASP A 472 -11.22 14.16 -11.98
CA ASP A 472 -9.95 13.97 -11.27
C ASP A 472 -9.61 12.48 -11.07
N PRO A 473 -8.34 12.09 -11.28
CA PRO A 473 -7.86 10.74 -10.98
C PRO A 473 -8.12 10.36 -9.52
N ARG A 474 -8.76 9.21 -9.31
CA ARG A 474 -9.00 8.70 -7.96
C ARG A 474 -7.72 8.20 -7.31
N ILE A 475 -7.63 8.33 -5.99
CA ILE A 475 -6.57 7.74 -5.17
C ILE A 475 -6.73 6.22 -5.19
N ILE A 476 -5.64 5.50 -5.37
CA ILE A 476 -5.59 4.04 -5.34
C ILE A 476 -5.07 3.56 -3.98
N THR A 477 -5.83 2.68 -3.35
CA THR A 477 -5.44 2.03 -2.09
C THR A 477 -4.23 1.13 -2.31
N LEU A 478 -3.16 1.35 -1.55
CA LEU A 478 -1.93 0.56 -1.57
C LEU A 478 -2.00 -0.63 -0.60
N PRO A 479 -1.07 -1.61 -0.67
CA PRO A 479 -0.87 -2.58 0.41
C PRO A 479 -0.74 -1.88 1.76
N LEU A 480 -1.34 -2.46 2.81
CA LEU A 480 -1.54 -1.82 4.11
C LEU A 480 -0.28 -1.12 4.67
N PRO A 481 0.92 -1.72 4.64
CA PRO A 481 2.13 -1.06 5.12
C PRO A 481 2.42 0.29 4.46
N LEU A 482 2.21 0.36 3.14
CA LEU A 482 2.44 1.57 2.35
C LEU A 482 1.28 2.55 2.54
N TRP A 483 0.05 2.04 2.58
CA TRP A 483 -1.15 2.87 2.75
C TRP A 483 -1.16 3.62 4.08
N LEU A 484 -0.89 2.93 5.21
CA LEU A 484 -0.85 3.57 6.54
C LEU A 484 0.32 4.56 6.66
N SER A 485 1.43 4.32 5.95
CA SER A 485 2.56 5.24 5.91
C SER A 485 2.21 6.54 5.16
N SER A 486 1.55 6.44 4.00
CA SER A 486 1.18 7.58 3.16
C SER A 486 0.03 8.40 3.75
N SER A 487 -0.90 7.76 4.45
CA SER A 487 -2.02 8.45 5.10
C SER A 487 -1.64 9.10 6.44
N GLY A 488 -0.44 8.82 6.96
CA GLY A 488 0.04 9.40 8.22
C GLY A 488 -0.76 8.91 9.43
N ALA A 489 -0.96 7.60 9.54
CA ALA A 489 -1.63 6.98 10.68
C ALA A 489 -0.91 7.34 11.99
N TYR A 490 -1.62 7.76 13.04
CA TYR A 490 -1.02 8.12 14.34
C TYR A 490 -1.65 7.41 15.54
N GLN A 491 -2.80 6.77 15.35
CA GLN A 491 -3.49 6.01 16.39
C GLN A 491 -4.17 4.79 15.80
N ALA A 492 -4.20 3.70 16.56
CA ALA A 492 -4.89 2.46 16.21
C ALA A 492 -5.59 1.89 17.45
N GLU A 493 -6.87 1.52 17.30
CA GLU A 493 -7.70 0.95 18.37
C GLU A 493 -8.34 -0.36 17.93
N LEU A 494 -8.34 -1.35 18.83
CA LEU A 494 -8.83 -2.70 18.59
C LEU A 494 -10.21 -2.88 19.23
N PHE A 495 -11.15 -3.41 18.46
CA PHE A 495 -12.51 -3.70 18.92
C PHE A 495 -12.90 -5.14 18.60
N THR A 496 -13.51 -5.84 19.56
CA THR A 496 -14.17 -7.13 19.35
C THR A 496 -15.60 -6.91 18.85
N LEU A 497 -16.09 -7.81 18.01
CA LEU A 497 -17.50 -7.79 17.58
C LEU A 497 -18.10 -9.18 17.76
N ASP A 498 -19.39 -9.22 18.09
CA ASP A 498 -20.15 -10.44 17.89
C ASP A 498 -20.28 -10.73 16.39
N ARG A 499 -20.66 -11.97 16.06
CA ARG A 499 -20.67 -12.44 14.68
C ARG A 499 -21.71 -11.74 13.80
N ASP A 500 -22.85 -11.35 14.37
CA ASP A 500 -23.90 -10.71 13.61
C ASP A 500 -23.51 -9.25 13.31
N SER A 501 -22.99 -8.55 14.31
CA SER A 501 -22.48 -7.18 14.13
C SER A 501 -21.28 -7.13 13.17
N HIS A 502 -20.35 -8.09 13.25
CA HIS A 502 -19.26 -8.23 12.27
C HIS A 502 -19.78 -8.49 10.86
N ALA A 503 -20.72 -9.42 10.70
CA ALA A 503 -21.31 -9.72 9.40
C ALA A 503 -22.05 -8.53 8.79
N LEU A 504 -22.73 -7.70 9.59
CA LEU A 504 -23.39 -6.47 9.12
C LEU A 504 -22.38 -5.40 8.70
N LEU A 505 -21.29 -5.25 9.46
CA LEU A 505 -20.25 -4.26 9.20
C LEU A 505 -19.40 -4.63 7.97
N VAL A 506 -19.05 -5.90 7.81
CA VAL A 506 -18.19 -6.39 6.70
C VAL A 506 -19.00 -6.85 5.49
N GLY A 507 -20.22 -7.35 5.67
CA GLY A 507 -21.01 -8.01 4.61
C GLY A 507 -21.39 -7.14 3.41
N GLY A 508 -21.26 -5.82 3.52
CA GLY A 508 -21.43 -4.87 2.39
C GLY A 508 -20.14 -4.55 1.64
N GLU A 509 -19.00 -5.13 2.01
CA GLU A 509 -17.72 -4.94 1.33
C GLU A 509 -17.62 -5.87 0.11
N THR A 510 -17.81 -5.29 -1.07
CA THR A 510 -17.51 -5.91 -2.36
C THR A 510 -16.13 -5.46 -2.86
N GLU A 511 -15.64 -6.08 -3.93
CA GLU A 511 -14.35 -5.71 -4.53
C GLU A 511 -14.31 -4.19 -4.80
N TYR A 512 -13.37 -3.50 -4.14
CA TYR A 512 -13.23 -2.06 -4.23
C TYR A 512 -12.34 -1.74 -5.44
N PRO A 513 -12.87 -1.08 -6.48
CA PRO A 513 -12.21 -0.97 -7.78
C PRO A 513 -10.96 -0.09 -7.75
N TYR A 514 -10.77 0.72 -6.71
CA TYR A 514 -9.61 1.61 -6.53
C TYR A 514 -8.60 1.05 -5.54
N THR A 515 -8.26 -0.23 -5.72
CA THR A 515 -7.16 -0.90 -5.00
C THR A 515 -6.09 -1.30 -6.00
N LEU A 516 -4.82 -1.13 -5.63
CA LEU A 516 -3.71 -1.55 -6.48
C LEU A 516 -3.81 -3.06 -6.71
N SER A 517 -4.15 -3.45 -7.94
CA SER A 517 -4.38 -4.85 -8.30
C SER A 517 -3.08 -5.65 -8.39
N LEU A 518 -2.54 -6.05 -7.24
CA LEU A 518 -1.44 -7.00 -7.16
C LEU A 518 -2.01 -8.43 -7.14
N LYS A 519 -1.55 -9.25 -8.07
CA LYS A 519 -2.02 -10.65 -8.26
C LYS A 519 -0.88 -11.66 -8.18
N GLY A 520 0.30 -11.20 -7.79
CA GLY A 520 1.52 -11.99 -7.82
C GLY A 520 1.64 -12.99 -6.70
N GLY A 521 1.85 -14.26 -7.06
CA GLY A 521 2.12 -15.33 -6.11
C GLY A 521 0.92 -15.75 -5.26
N ALA A 522 1.18 -16.66 -4.33
CA ALA A 522 0.20 -17.21 -3.41
C ALA A 522 0.83 -17.44 -2.03
N ALA A 523 0.11 -17.05 -0.98
CA ALA A 523 0.49 -17.26 0.41
C ALA A 523 -0.11 -18.57 0.93
N LEU A 524 0.71 -19.45 1.50
CA LEU A 524 0.36 -20.79 1.93
C LEU A 524 0.79 -21.03 3.38
N ASN A 525 -0.16 -21.49 4.20
CA ASN A 525 0.12 -21.94 5.55
C ASN A 525 0.82 -23.31 5.55
N VAL A 526 1.69 -23.53 6.54
CA VAL A 526 2.27 -24.85 6.80
C VAL A 526 1.23 -25.74 7.49
N GLU A 527 1.25 -27.05 7.26
CA GLU A 527 0.21 -28.00 7.72
C GLU A 527 -0.09 -27.89 9.23
N ASP A 528 0.93 -27.75 10.08
CA ASP A 528 0.75 -27.60 11.53
C ASP A 528 0.04 -26.29 11.90
N VAL A 529 0.40 -25.19 11.24
CA VAL A 529 -0.23 -23.87 11.40
C VAL A 529 -1.70 -23.94 10.97
N THR A 530 -2.00 -24.62 9.84
CA THR A 530 -3.37 -24.82 9.35
C THR A 530 -4.24 -25.55 10.37
N ARG A 531 -3.70 -26.56 11.07
CA ARG A 531 -4.44 -27.31 12.10
C ARG A 531 -4.82 -26.43 13.28
N GLU A 532 -3.92 -25.55 13.73
CA GLU A 532 -4.20 -24.61 14.82
C GLU A 532 -5.18 -23.51 14.38
N LEU A 533 -5.01 -22.97 13.17
CA LEU A 533 -5.90 -21.96 12.59
C LEU A 533 -7.36 -22.43 12.46
N ARG A 534 -7.64 -23.73 12.36
CA ARG A 534 -9.02 -24.25 12.42
C ARG A 534 -9.76 -23.91 13.73
N LEU A 535 -9.02 -23.58 14.80
CA LEU A 535 -9.58 -23.10 16.06
C LEU A 535 -9.93 -21.61 16.03
N ALA A 536 -9.44 -20.85 15.05
CA ALA A 536 -9.75 -19.43 14.88
C ALA A 536 -11.25 -19.15 14.75
N LYS A 537 -12.04 -20.13 14.28
CA LYS A 537 -13.52 -20.03 14.24
C LYS A 537 -14.16 -19.77 15.61
N PHE A 538 -13.49 -20.13 16.70
CA PHE A 538 -13.96 -19.90 18.07
C PHE A 538 -13.50 -18.57 18.65
N GLN A 539 -12.61 -17.85 17.95
CA GLN A 539 -12.21 -16.51 18.34
C GLN A 539 -13.29 -15.51 17.93
N MET A 540 -13.41 -14.41 18.67
CA MET A 540 -14.28 -13.31 18.29
C MET A 540 -13.68 -12.58 17.07
N PRO A 541 -14.50 -12.20 16.08
CA PRO A 541 -14.08 -11.27 15.05
C PRO A 541 -13.61 -9.94 15.65
N ARG A 542 -12.66 -9.28 14.96
CA ARG A 542 -12.06 -8.02 15.41
C ARG A 542 -11.90 -7.02 14.30
N ILE A 543 -12.11 -5.76 14.65
CA ILE A 543 -11.89 -4.62 13.78
C ILE A 543 -10.81 -3.74 14.38
N LEU A 544 -9.91 -3.29 13.53
CA LEU A 544 -8.90 -2.28 13.82
C LEU A 544 -9.36 -0.95 13.21
N ILE A 545 -9.52 0.08 14.04
CA ILE A 545 -9.81 1.45 13.61
C ILE A 545 -8.51 2.26 13.68
N THR A 546 -8.19 2.96 12.61
CA THR A 546 -6.98 3.79 12.52
C THR A 546 -7.32 5.25 12.19
N LEU A 547 -6.61 6.18 12.83
CA LEU A 547 -6.78 7.62 12.64
C LEU A 547 -5.59 8.21 11.88
N HIS A 548 -5.88 9.12 10.95
CA HIS A 548 -4.93 9.62 9.96
C HIS A 548 -4.81 11.14 9.98
N ARG A 549 -3.60 11.66 9.74
CA ARG A 549 -3.31 13.11 9.74
C ARG A 549 -3.35 13.77 8.36
N ASN A 550 -3.49 12.98 7.29
CA ASN A 550 -3.50 13.50 5.92
C ASN A 550 -4.59 14.56 5.69
N LEU A 551 -4.55 15.19 4.50
CA LEU A 551 -5.44 16.30 4.11
C LEU A 551 -6.95 16.03 4.32
N THR A 552 -7.37 14.76 4.39
CA THR A 552 -8.76 14.34 4.58
C THR A 552 -9.15 14.00 6.02
N PHE A 553 -8.20 13.96 6.96
CA PHE A 553 -8.38 13.50 8.35
C PHE A 553 -9.17 12.18 8.43
N ALA A 554 -8.79 11.21 7.58
CA ALA A 554 -9.57 9.99 7.40
C ALA A 554 -9.60 9.10 8.65
N ILE A 555 -10.69 8.34 8.80
CA ILE A 555 -10.82 7.23 9.75
C ILE A 555 -11.02 5.95 8.93
N GLN A 556 -10.15 4.97 9.12
CA GLN A 556 -10.14 3.75 8.32
C GLN A 556 -10.33 2.51 9.19
N PHE A 557 -11.06 1.55 8.63
CA PHE A 557 -11.43 0.29 9.29
C PHE A 557 -10.74 -0.88 8.60
N HIS A 558 -10.25 -1.82 9.38
CA HIS A 558 -9.59 -3.04 8.90
C HIS A 558 -10.11 -4.24 9.67
N ASP A 559 -10.38 -5.34 8.99
CA ASP A 559 -10.66 -6.62 9.61
C ASP A 559 -9.33 -7.29 10.01
N ILE A 560 -9.12 -7.50 11.31
CA ILE A 560 -7.94 -8.16 11.88
C ILE A 560 -8.33 -9.51 12.53
N SER A 561 -9.41 -10.11 12.05
CA SER A 561 -9.91 -11.40 12.52
C SER A 561 -8.98 -12.54 12.12
N ALA A 562 -8.69 -13.45 13.07
CA ALA A 562 -7.91 -14.66 12.82
C ALA A 562 -8.50 -15.54 11.71
N GLN A 563 -9.81 -15.44 11.50
CA GLN A 563 -10.61 -16.12 10.49
C GLN A 563 -10.12 -15.84 9.06
N LEU A 564 -9.52 -14.67 8.82
CA LEU A 564 -8.95 -14.30 7.51
C LEU A 564 -7.77 -15.19 7.10
N LEU A 565 -7.08 -15.78 8.08
CA LEU A 565 -5.92 -16.65 7.86
C LEU A 565 -6.31 -18.12 7.64
N VAL A 566 -7.58 -18.49 7.86
CA VAL A 566 -8.04 -19.88 7.81
C VAL A 566 -8.21 -20.31 6.36
N THR A 567 -7.51 -21.39 5.96
CA THR A 567 -7.65 -22.00 4.63
C THR A 567 -7.80 -23.51 4.72
N ASN A 568 -8.38 -24.12 3.68
CA ASN A 568 -8.52 -25.57 3.53
C ASN A 568 -7.51 -26.10 2.50
N ASP A 569 -6.22 -26.06 2.84
CA ASP A 569 -5.11 -26.45 1.95
C ASP A 569 -5.05 -25.65 0.62
N ALA A 570 -5.65 -24.47 0.63
CA ALA A 570 -5.64 -23.49 -0.45
C ALA A 570 -4.82 -22.25 -0.05
N PRO A 571 -4.40 -21.42 -1.02
CA PRO A 571 -3.84 -20.11 -0.75
C PRO A 571 -4.74 -19.26 0.15
N ILE A 572 -4.14 -18.38 0.94
CA ILE A 572 -4.87 -17.37 1.69
C ILE A 572 -5.49 -16.38 0.70
N GLU A 573 -6.79 -16.13 0.83
CA GLU A 573 -7.56 -15.29 -0.11
C GLU A 573 -7.72 -13.84 0.37
N ASN A 574 -7.38 -13.56 1.64
CA ASN A 574 -7.53 -12.23 2.23
C ASN A 574 -6.18 -11.72 2.74
N ASP A 575 -6.00 -10.40 2.68
CA ASP A 575 -4.93 -9.74 3.42
C ASP A 575 -5.19 -9.80 4.94
N PHE A 576 -4.14 -9.59 5.71
CA PHE A 576 -4.23 -9.52 7.16
C PHE A 576 -3.32 -8.41 7.69
N PRO A 577 -3.88 -7.34 8.28
CA PRO A 577 -5.30 -6.96 8.30
C PRO A 577 -5.88 -6.75 6.90
N LYS A 578 -7.17 -7.06 6.72
CA LYS A 578 -7.91 -6.79 5.48
C LYS A 578 -8.49 -5.38 5.52
N PRO A 579 -8.13 -4.47 4.60
CA PRO A 579 -8.72 -3.13 4.55
C PRO A 579 -10.21 -3.19 4.17
N LEU A 580 -11.01 -2.28 4.75
CA LEU A 580 -12.44 -2.11 4.49
C LEU A 580 -12.69 -0.69 3.95
N PRO A 581 -12.31 -0.40 2.69
CA PRO A 581 -12.24 0.96 2.17
C PRO A 581 -13.60 1.66 2.09
N ARG A 582 -14.71 0.93 1.90
CA ARG A 582 -16.06 1.52 1.86
C ARG A 582 -16.54 1.95 3.24
N LEU A 583 -15.90 1.50 4.32
CA LEU A 583 -16.14 1.98 5.67
C LEU A 583 -15.35 3.26 6.01
N THR A 584 -14.49 3.74 5.12
CA THR A 584 -13.69 4.95 5.39
C THR A 584 -14.60 6.15 5.61
N ILE A 585 -14.36 6.87 6.71
CA ILE A 585 -15.00 8.15 7.00
C ILE A 585 -14.02 9.25 6.59
N ASP A 586 -14.43 10.06 5.62
CA ASP A 586 -13.69 11.23 5.13
C ASP A 586 -14.32 12.51 5.69
N LEU A 587 -13.56 13.23 6.52
CA LEU A 587 -14.02 14.47 7.13
C LEU A 587 -13.98 15.67 6.19
N GLN A 588 -13.23 15.62 5.09
CA GLN A 588 -13.16 16.72 4.13
C GLN A 588 -14.55 17.04 3.56
N THR A 589 -15.35 16.02 3.25
CA THR A 589 -16.74 16.17 2.78
C THR A 589 -17.59 17.02 3.73
N LEU A 590 -17.35 16.88 5.03
CA LEU A 590 -18.03 17.66 6.08
C LEU A 590 -17.45 19.07 6.21
N LEU A 591 -16.12 19.19 6.16
CA LEU A 591 -15.40 20.45 6.34
C LEU A 591 -15.59 21.43 5.17
N THR A 592 -15.90 20.92 3.97
CA THR A 592 -16.18 21.76 2.79
C THR A 592 -17.66 22.06 2.60
N ASP A 593 -18.56 21.46 3.38
CA ASP A 593 -20.00 21.64 3.21
C ASP A 593 -20.47 23.04 3.66
N ALA A 594 -21.15 23.75 2.75
CA ALA A 594 -21.56 25.13 2.99
C ALA A 594 -22.63 25.28 4.09
N ALA A 595 -23.44 24.26 4.37
CA ALA A 595 -24.44 24.29 5.44
C ALA A 595 -23.80 24.06 6.81
N VAL A 596 -22.78 23.22 6.88
CA VAL A 596 -21.95 23.03 8.08
C VAL A 596 -21.17 24.30 8.39
N VAL A 597 -20.48 24.88 7.41
CA VAL A 597 -19.69 26.12 7.56
C VAL A 597 -20.49 27.29 8.12
N LYS A 598 -21.78 27.41 7.77
CA LYS A 598 -22.64 28.47 8.31
C LYS A 598 -23.03 28.28 9.77
N LYS A 599 -22.95 27.06 10.29
CA LYS A 599 -23.43 26.68 11.63
C LYS A 599 -22.30 26.37 12.61
N THR A 600 -21.05 26.31 12.14
CA THR A 600 -19.87 26.05 12.96
C THR A 600 -18.98 27.28 13.11
N SER A 601 -18.09 27.24 14.09
CA SER A 601 -17.12 28.29 14.35
C SER A 601 -15.91 28.20 13.41
N PRO A 602 -15.18 29.29 13.11
CA PRO A 602 -13.93 29.21 12.36
C PRO A 602 -12.91 28.23 12.98
N SER A 603 -12.88 28.13 14.32
CA SER A 603 -12.02 27.19 15.04
C SER A 603 -12.27 25.71 14.74
N PHE A 604 -13.49 25.35 14.30
CA PHE A 604 -13.80 24.00 13.83
C PHE A 604 -12.95 23.61 12.63
N PHE A 605 -12.73 24.54 11.70
CA PHE A 605 -11.92 24.31 10.50
C PHE A 605 -10.42 24.39 10.77
N GLU A 606 -10.00 25.28 11.68
CA GLU A 606 -8.60 25.44 12.06
C GLU A 606 -8.07 24.26 12.90
N HIS A 607 -8.94 23.57 13.65
CA HIS A 607 -8.58 22.48 14.57
C HIS A 607 -9.41 21.20 14.34
N ALA A 608 -9.68 20.86 13.07
CA ALA A 608 -10.48 19.71 12.66
C ALA A 608 -9.82 18.33 12.88
N ALA A 609 -8.64 18.27 13.50
CA ALA A 609 -7.95 17.00 13.73
C ALA A 609 -8.78 16.08 14.63
N VAL A 610 -8.87 14.80 14.25
CA VAL A 610 -9.56 13.79 15.06
C VAL A 610 -8.79 13.58 16.36
N GLN A 611 -9.45 13.72 17.49
CA GLN A 611 -8.85 13.43 18.79
C GLN A 611 -9.10 11.99 19.21
N LYS A 612 -10.31 11.49 18.99
CA LYS A 612 -10.71 10.12 19.35
C LYS A 612 -11.93 9.67 18.56
N VAL A 613 -12.03 8.37 18.34
CA VAL A 613 -13.23 7.71 17.83
C VAL A 613 -13.84 6.85 18.94
N HIS A 614 -15.15 6.93 19.11
CA HIS A 614 -15.91 6.05 20.00
C HIS A 614 -16.85 5.21 19.14
N PHE A 615 -16.70 3.89 19.20
CA PHE A 615 -17.41 2.96 18.32
C PHE A 615 -18.42 2.11 19.10
N GLY A 616 -19.68 2.13 18.68
CA GLY A 616 -20.72 1.24 19.22
C GLY A 616 -20.63 -0.15 18.59
N GLN A 617 -20.22 -1.16 19.36
CA GLN A 617 -19.91 -2.50 18.84
C GLN A 617 -21.16 -3.25 18.33
N GLN A 618 -22.36 -2.95 18.84
CA GLN A 618 -23.63 -3.54 18.38
C GLN A 618 -24.50 -2.53 17.59
N SER A 619 -24.41 -1.23 17.87
CA SER A 619 -25.12 -0.22 17.08
C SER A 619 -24.43 0.07 15.75
N LEU A 620 -23.13 -0.22 15.65
CA LEU A 620 -22.27 0.10 14.51
C LEU A 620 -22.26 1.60 14.18
N GLU A 621 -22.46 2.43 15.20
CA GLU A 621 -22.38 3.88 15.11
C GLU A 621 -20.97 4.34 15.50
N CYS A 622 -20.47 5.37 14.82
CA CYS A 622 -19.14 5.91 15.02
C CYS A 622 -19.25 7.38 15.44
N VAL A 623 -18.70 7.71 16.61
CA VAL A 623 -18.67 9.06 17.15
C VAL A 623 -17.25 9.60 17.04
N VAL A 624 -17.10 10.64 16.23
CA VAL A 624 -15.83 11.31 15.94
C VAL A 624 -15.72 12.55 16.82
N GLN A 625 -14.77 12.52 17.76
CA GLN A 625 -14.43 13.65 18.60
C GLN A 625 -13.30 14.44 17.96
N LEU A 626 -13.51 15.72 17.69
CA LEU A 626 -12.52 16.61 17.08
C LEU A 626 -11.81 17.45 18.15
N ALA A 627 -10.57 17.85 17.86
CA ALA A 627 -9.77 18.68 18.75
C ALA A 627 -10.37 20.07 18.99
N SER A 628 -11.17 20.56 18.03
CA SER A 628 -11.95 21.80 18.15
C SER A 628 -13.09 21.73 19.18
N GLY A 629 -13.49 20.52 19.60
CA GLY A 629 -14.54 20.29 20.60
C GLY A 629 -15.90 19.88 20.03
N GLU A 630 -16.06 19.93 18.71
CA GLU A 630 -17.21 19.37 18.01
C GLU A 630 -17.19 17.83 18.01
N VAL A 631 -18.39 17.25 18.00
CA VAL A 631 -18.59 15.80 17.96
C VAL A 631 -19.50 15.46 16.79
N VAL A 632 -19.03 14.59 15.89
CA VAL A 632 -19.79 14.14 14.72
C VAL A 632 -20.23 12.71 14.92
N VAL A 633 -21.49 12.40 14.65
CA VAL A 633 -22.02 11.03 14.69
C VAL A 633 -22.21 10.53 13.27
N TYR A 634 -21.64 9.36 12.97
CA TYR A 634 -21.82 8.61 11.74
C TYR A 634 -22.59 7.32 12.02
N ARG A 635 -23.44 6.93 11.07
CA ARG A 635 -24.20 5.69 11.12
C ARG A 635 -23.95 4.84 9.88
N LEU A 636 -23.99 3.54 10.04
CA LEU A 636 -23.99 2.62 8.90
C LEU A 636 -25.27 2.81 8.08
N LYS A 637 -25.15 3.01 6.77
CA LYS A 637 -26.28 3.16 5.85
C LYS A 637 -27.13 1.86 5.89
N PRO A 638 -28.46 1.96 6.06
CA PRO A 638 -29.33 0.80 5.98
C PRO A 638 -29.37 0.26 4.54
N GLU A 639 -29.53 -1.06 4.37
CA GLU A 639 -29.68 -1.69 3.04
C GLU A 639 -30.90 -1.17 2.26
N THR A 640 -31.94 -0.75 3.00
CA THR A 640 -33.15 -0.15 2.42
C THR A 640 -33.28 1.31 2.90
N PRO A 641 -33.34 2.28 1.97
CA PRO A 641 -33.54 3.67 2.33
C PRO A 641 -34.90 3.82 3.00
N HIS A 642 -34.88 4.26 4.26
CA HIS A 642 -36.11 4.59 4.98
C HIS A 642 -36.58 5.98 4.52
N PRO A 643 -37.90 6.20 4.36
CA PRO A 643 -38.41 7.53 4.06
C PRO A 643 -37.95 8.51 5.14
N GLN A 644 -37.27 9.60 4.72
CA GLN A 644 -36.81 10.65 5.62
C GLN A 644 -38.01 11.24 6.36
N GLN A 645 -38.12 10.93 7.66
CA GLN A 645 -39.06 11.63 8.53
C GLN A 645 -38.45 12.98 8.90
N TYR A 646 -39.06 14.05 8.41
CA TYR A 646 -38.67 15.41 8.78
C TYR A 646 -38.80 15.56 10.29
N THR A 647 -37.67 15.72 10.98
CA THR A 647 -37.62 15.91 12.42
C THR A 647 -37.27 17.37 12.69
N GLU A 648 -38.19 18.11 13.30
CA GLU A 648 -37.93 19.48 13.74
C GLU A 648 -36.98 19.44 14.95
N ILE A 649 -35.73 19.90 14.75
CA ILE A 649 -34.76 20.00 15.85
C ILE A 649 -34.98 21.31 16.58
N VAL A 650 -35.26 21.21 17.87
CA VAL A 650 -35.45 22.35 18.78
C VAL A 650 -34.14 22.76 19.46
N ASP A 651 -33.16 21.85 19.52
CA ASP A 651 -31.89 22.06 20.21
C ASP A 651 -30.85 22.77 19.32
N GLU A 652 -30.47 24.01 19.68
CA GLU A 652 -29.51 24.84 18.93
C GLU A 652 -28.12 24.18 18.74
N GLU A 653 -27.76 23.24 19.61
CA GLU A 653 -26.46 22.57 19.61
C GLU A 653 -26.36 21.46 18.55
N ILE A 654 -27.49 20.95 18.05
CA ILE A 654 -27.53 19.82 17.13
C ILE A 654 -27.75 20.32 15.69
N VAL A 655 -26.84 19.91 14.80
CA VAL A 655 -26.93 20.17 13.37
C VAL A 655 -27.11 18.85 12.63
N LEU A 656 -28.27 18.65 11.98
CA LEU A 656 -28.49 17.49 11.10
C LEU A 656 -27.60 17.58 9.87
N LEU A 657 -27.07 16.42 9.47
CA LEU A 657 -26.17 16.27 8.33
C LEU A 657 -26.80 15.47 7.18
N ASP A 658 -28.13 15.31 7.19
CA ASP A 658 -28.86 14.51 6.17
C ASP A 658 -28.66 15.02 4.72
N ASN A 659 -28.25 16.27 4.54
CA ASN A 659 -28.00 16.89 3.23
C ASN A 659 -26.52 16.89 2.82
N VAL A 660 -25.61 16.42 3.68
CA VAL A 660 -24.19 16.31 3.34
C VAL A 660 -24.04 15.11 2.41
N LEU A 661 -23.62 15.37 1.17
CA LEU A 661 -23.39 14.34 0.17
C LEU A 661 -22.18 13.49 0.57
N ALA A 662 -22.43 12.34 1.18
CA ALA A 662 -21.42 11.30 1.32
C ALA A 662 -21.22 10.61 -0.04
N SER A 663 -20.00 10.15 -0.32
CA SER A 663 -19.72 9.33 -1.51
C SER A 663 -20.70 8.15 -1.61
N ASP A 664 -21.20 7.87 -2.82
CA ASP A 664 -22.11 6.74 -3.09
C ASP A 664 -21.48 5.41 -2.68
N ASP A 665 -20.15 5.30 -2.77
CA ASP A 665 -19.41 4.10 -2.40
C ASP A 665 -19.21 3.94 -0.88
N SER A 666 -19.38 5.00 -0.09
CA SER A 666 -19.22 4.94 1.37
C SER A 666 -20.43 4.32 2.06
N ARG A 667 -20.19 3.41 3.01
CA ARG A 667 -21.24 2.80 3.84
C ARG A 667 -21.56 3.59 5.09
N PHE A 668 -20.69 4.48 5.55
CA PHE A 668 -21.02 5.39 6.65
C PHE A 668 -21.62 6.66 6.10
N ALA A 669 -22.70 7.13 6.74
CA ALA A 669 -23.30 8.42 6.46
C ALA A 669 -23.19 9.33 7.68
N PRO A 670 -22.82 10.61 7.51
CA PRO A 670 -22.90 11.58 8.59
C PRO A 670 -24.36 11.72 9.04
N TYR A 671 -24.60 11.73 10.35
CA TYR A 671 -25.93 11.80 10.92
C TYR A 671 -26.22 13.17 11.53
N PHE A 672 -25.52 13.52 12.60
CA PHE A 672 -25.61 14.86 13.19
C PHE A 672 -24.26 15.29 13.77
N LEU A 673 -24.11 16.61 13.88
CA LEU A 673 -22.99 17.30 14.49
C LEU A 673 -23.48 17.96 15.79
N LEU A 674 -22.77 17.75 16.89
CA LEU A 674 -22.98 18.44 18.16
C LEU A 674 -21.97 19.58 18.31
N THR A 675 -22.48 20.81 18.35
CA THR A 675 -21.73 22.06 18.41
C THR A 675 -21.94 22.75 19.75
N THR A 676 -20.89 22.82 20.57
CA THR A 676 -20.92 23.60 21.82
C THR A 676 -19.76 24.59 21.94
N GLY A 677 -18.76 24.50 21.04
CA GLY A 677 -17.60 25.37 21.00
C GLY A 677 -16.66 25.24 22.21
N LYS A 678 -16.75 24.14 22.95
CA LYS A 678 -15.91 23.85 24.12
C LYS A 678 -15.13 22.55 23.91
N PRO A 679 -13.92 22.41 24.47
CA PRO A 679 -13.15 21.18 24.35
C PRO A 679 -13.84 20.02 25.08
N VAL A 680 -13.89 18.87 24.42
CA VAL A 680 -14.46 17.63 24.96
C VAL A 680 -13.48 17.01 25.96
N SER A 681 -13.94 16.72 27.17
CA SER A 681 -13.15 16.07 28.22
C SER A 681 -13.41 14.57 28.33
N ALA A 682 -14.64 14.12 28.00
CA ALA A 682 -14.99 12.71 27.90
C ALA A 682 -16.21 12.54 26.98
N CYS A 683 -16.30 11.39 26.31
CA CYS A 683 -17.44 11.03 25.48
C CYS A 683 -17.73 9.53 25.64
N ALA A 684 -19.01 9.16 25.55
CA ALA A 684 -19.45 7.77 25.58
C ALA A 684 -20.71 7.58 24.74
N ILE A 685 -20.65 6.64 23.79
CA ILE A 685 -21.79 6.13 23.04
C ILE A 685 -22.33 4.87 23.71
N SER A 686 -23.63 4.62 23.59
CA SER A 686 -24.27 3.35 23.98
C SER A 686 -24.85 2.65 22.75
N ASP A 687 -24.91 1.31 22.79
CA ASP A 687 -25.55 0.50 21.76
C ASP A 687 -27.10 0.58 21.76
N ILE A 688 -27.63 1.42 22.63
CA ILE A 688 -29.05 1.69 22.82
C ILE A 688 -29.40 3.15 22.54
N GLY A 689 -28.67 3.81 21.64
CA GLY A 689 -29.07 5.08 21.04
C GLY A 689 -28.98 6.30 21.96
N PHE A 690 -28.12 6.26 22.98
CA PHE A 690 -27.75 7.44 23.78
C PHE A 690 -26.29 7.81 23.58
N LEU A 691 -26.02 9.11 23.54
CA LEU A 691 -24.69 9.70 23.49
C LEU A 691 -24.54 10.64 24.70
N ALA A 692 -23.42 10.53 25.40
CA ALA A 692 -23.03 11.48 26.43
C ALA A 692 -21.72 12.18 26.04
N VAL A 693 -21.71 13.50 26.11
CA VAL A 693 -20.53 14.32 25.83
C VAL A 693 -20.29 15.27 27.00
N ALA A 694 -19.16 15.10 27.66
CA ALA A 694 -18.68 16.00 28.69
C ALA A 694 -17.66 16.97 28.10
N TYR A 695 -17.82 18.22 28.50
CA TYR A 695 -16.92 19.33 28.28
C TYR A 695 -16.36 19.75 29.64
N THR A 696 -15.29 20.55 29.66
CA THR A 696 -14.55 20.96 30.87
C THR A 696 -15.43 21.30 32.09
N GLU A 697 -16.62 21.90 31.88
CA GLU A 697 -17.56 22.26 32.96
C GLU A 697 -19.05 21.93 32.66
N SER A 698 -19.35 21.13 31.63
CA SER A 698 -20.74 20.83 31.26
C SER A 698 -20.91 19.43 30.70
N LEU A 699 -22.08 18.84 30.90
CA LEU A 699 -22.45 17.53 30.37
C LEU A 699 -23.71 17.67 29.52
N VAL A 700 -23.69 17.05 28.34
CA VAL A 700 -24.82 16.94 27.42
C VAL A 700 -25.12 15.46 27.22
N VAL A 701 -26.39 15.07 27.36
CA VAL A 701 -26.86 13.73 27.03
C VAL A 701 -27.89 13.83 25.91
N VAL A 702 -27.67 13.07 24.84
CA VAL A 702 -28.48 13.08 23.61
C VAL A 702 -29.16 11.72 23.44
N ASP A 703 -30.45 11.73 23.13
CA ASP A 703 -31.20 10.57 22.63
C ASP A 703 -31.15 10.60 21.09
N MET A 704 -30.38 9.68 20.50
CA MET A 704 -30.02 9.71 19.08
C MET A 704 -31.13 9.21 18.15
N ARG A 705 -32.26 8.69 18.65
CA ARG A 705 -33.36 8.13 17.81
C ARG A 705 -34.15 9.21 17.06
N GLY A 706 -34.07 10.44 17.54
CA GLY A 706 -34.62 11.67 16.97
C GLY A 706 -33.84 12.78 17.66
N PRO A 707 -32.61 13.05 17.19
CA PRO A 707 -31.50 13.54 17.99
C PRO A 707 -31.91 14.77 18.77
N ARG A 708 -31.99 14.60 20.09
CA ARG A 708 -32.48 15.61 21.03
C ARG A 708 -31.74 15.53 22.34
N VAL A 709 -31.50 16.69 22.94
CA VAL A 709 -30.81 16.77 24.22
C VAL A 709 -31.80 16.49 25.35
N ILE A 710 -31.57 15.41 26.09
CA ILE A 710 -32.42 14.98 27.23
C ILE A 710 -31.86 15.42 28.58
N PHE A 711 -30.62 15.91 28.64
CA PHE A 711 -30.02 16.46 29.85
C PHE A 711 -28.91 17.46 29.55
N ARG A 712 -28.84 18.53 30.37
CA ARG A 712 -27.80 19.56 30.36
C ARG A 712 -27.37 19.87 31.79
N SER A 713 -26.06 19.88 32.03
CA SER A 713 -25.47 20.38 33.27
C SER A 713 -24.53 21.56 32.99
N GLY A 714 -24.46 22.52 33.92
CA GLY A 714 -23.48 23.64 33.88
C GLY A 714 -23.90 24.93 33.16
N ARG A 715 -25.15 25.05 32.66
CA ARG A 715 -25.61 26.26 31.92
C ARG A 715 -26.36 27.30 32.78
N ASP A 716 -26.87 26.93 33.95
CA ASP A 716 -27.66 27.82 34.82
C ASP A 716 -26.82 28.47 35.93
N LYS A 717 -26.24 29.64 35.63
CA LYS A 717 -25.84 30.64 36.65
C LYS A 717 -26.59 31.95 36.46
N LYS A 718 -27.91 31.91 36.59
CA LYS A 718 -28.73 33.10 36.91
C LYS A 718 -29.65 32.80 38.10
N LYS A 719 -29.02 32.73 39.29
CA LYS A 719 -29.55 33.07 40.63
C LYS A 719 -28.85 32.19 41.67
N ASP A 720 -27.71 32.66 42.19
CA ASP A 720 -27.66 32.98 43.61
C ASP A 720 -26.37 33.73 43.95
N ARG A 721 -26.54 34.89 44.58
CA ARG A 721 -25.46 35.71 45.14
C ARG A 721 -25.09 35.14 46.51
N MET A 722 -23.79 35.21 46.81
CA MET A 722 -23.15 35.08 48.12
C MET A 722 -22.73 33.67 48.56
N SER A 723 -21.52 33.25 48.16
CA SER A 723 -20.56 32.67 49.12
C SER A 723 -19.12 32.92 48.66
N LEU A 724 -18.33 33.49 49.56
CA LEU A 724 -16.87 33.65 49.45
C LEU A 724 -16.21 32.37 49.97
N HIS A 725 -15.36 31.73 49.17
CA HIS A 725 -14.03 31.16 49.50
C HIS A 725 -13.63 29.93 48.64
N LEU A 726 -12.42 30.06 48.06
CA LEU A 726 -11.35 29.06 47.82
C LEU A 726 -11.67 27.67 47.17
N HIS A 727 -10.96 27.39 46.06
CA HIS A 727 -10.63 26.06 45.48
C HIS A 727 -11.76 25.16 44.92
N ALA A 728 -12.82 25.73 44.34
CA ALA A 728 -13.93 24.94 43.79
C ALA A 728 -13.80 24.49 42.31
N SER A 729 -12.70 24.78 41.60
CA SER A 729 -12.62 24.54 40.13
C SER A 729 -12.34 23.09 39.72
N ASP A 730 -11.52 22.34 40.48
CA ASP A 730 -11.05 21.02 40.04
C ASP A 730 -12.04 19.88 40.34
N HIS A 731 -13.05 20.13 41.17
CA HIS A 731 -14.02 19.12 41.57
C HIS A 731 -15.04 18.77 40.47
N THR A 732 -15.26 19.66 39.52
CA THR A 732 -16.33 19.53 38.50
C THR A 732 -15.86 18.92 37.18
N HIS A 733 -14.55 18.82 36.93
CA HIS A 733 -14.05 18.30 35.66
C HIS A 733 -14.35 16.80 35.50
N ILE A 734 -15.12 16.45 34.48
CA ILE A 734 -15.50 15.07 34.14
C ILE A 734 -14.37 14.43 33.34
N SER A 735 -13.85 13.30 33.82
CA SER A 735 -12.77 12.53 33.19
C SER A 735 -13.23 11.25 32.50
N SER A 736 -14.39 10.70 32.86
CA SER A 736 -14.88 9.45 32.28
C SER A 736 -16.40 9.38 32.23
N LEU A 737 -16.93 8.77 31.17
CA LEU A 737 -18.34 8.49 30.99
C LEU A 737 -18.52 7.02 30.62
N THR A 738 -19.49 6.34 31.23
CA THR A 738 -19.77 4.91 30.94
C THR A 738 -21.26 4.62 31.02
N TRP A 739 -21.80 4.06 29.94
CA TRP A 739 -23.19 3.61 29.88
C TRP A 739 -23.33 2.17 30.38
N THR A 740 -24.38 1.92 31.16
CA THR A 740 -24.68 0.59 31.71
C THR A 740 -26.19 0.44 31.92
N VAL A 741 -26.65 -0.79 32.10
CA VAL A 741 -28.02 -1.10 32.54
C VAL A 741 -27.91 -1.91 33.83
N SER A 742 -27.99 -1.24 34.98
CA SER A 742 -27.58 -1.83 36.27
C SER A 742 -28.54 -1.53 37.42
N THR A 743 -28.32 -2.18 38.57
CA THR A 743 -28.99 -1.94 39.86
C THR A 743 -28.17 -1.00 40.75
N LEU A 744 -28.82 -0.34 41.71
CA LEU A 744 -28.14 0.39 42.81
C LEU A 744 -28.45 -0.31 44.12
N GLU A 745 -27.64 -0.04 45.16
CA GLU A 745 -27.88 -0.53 46.53
C GLU A 745 -29.32 -0.25 47.01
N ASN A 746 -29.87 0.92 46.65
CA ASN A 746 -31.22 1.34 47.04
C ASN A 746 -32.23 1.33 45.86
N ASP A 747 -31.86 0.76 44.71
CA ASP A 747 -32.74 0.60 43.54
C ASP A 747 -32.43 -0.73 42.84
N PRO A 748 -33.11 -1.82 43.23
CA PRO A 748 -32.86 -3.17 42.71
C PRO A 748 -33.41 -3.39 41.30
N GLN A 749 -34.06 -2.39 40.70
CA GLN A 749 -34.55 -2.47 39.33
C GLN A 749 -33.41 -2.18 38.36
N LEU A 750 -33.30 -2.98 37.30
CA LEU A 750 -32.40 -2.68 36.19
C LEU A 750 -32.88 -1.40 35.50
N ARG A 751 -32.02 -0.40 35.41
CA ARG A 751 -32.30 0.86 34.71
C ARG A 751 -31.12 1.26 33.85
N VAL A 752 -31.40 2.01 32.78
CA VAL A 752 -30.35 2.65 31.96
C VAL A 752 -29.67 3.73 32.80
N ARG A 753 -28.35 3.66 32.91
CA ARG A 753 -27.58 4.61 33.72
C ARG A 753 -26.30 5.05 33.04
N LEU A 754 -25.94 6.30 33.32
CA LEU A 754 -24.68 6.89 32.94
C LEU A 754 -23.84 7.12 34.20
N ILE A 755 -22.69 6.48 34.26
CA ILE A 755 -21.68 6.69 35.30
C ILE A 755 -20.78 7.84 34.86
N VAL A 756 -20.74 8.89 35.65
CA VAL A 756 -20.00 10.13 35.40
C VAL A 756 -18.87 10.23 36.42
N GLY A 757 -17.64 9.97 35.99
CA GLY A 757 -16.45 10.06 36.85
C GLY A 757 -15.79 11.44 36.74
N HIS A 758 -15.48 12.05 37.88
CA HIS A 758 -14.75 13.31 37.97
C HIS A 758 -13.29 13.10 38.35
N ILE A 759 -12.40 14.02 37.95
CA ILE A 759 -10.96 13.98 38.30
C ILE A 759 -10.76 13.92 39.83
N SER A 760 -11.64 14.55 40.60
CA SER A 760 -11.61 14.55 42.06
C SER A 760 -11.88 13.19 42.71
N GLY A 761 -12.33 12.20 41.94
CA GLY A 761 -12.79 10.89 42.42
C GLY A 761 -14.23 10.86 42.90
N ALA A 762 -14.96 11.99 42.82
CA ALA A 762 -16.41 11.96 42.89
C ALA A 762 -16.96 11.24 41.63
N THR A 763 -17.96 10.38 41.81
CA THR A 763 -18.68 9.72 40.72
C THR A 763 -20.17 9.96 40.88
N GLU A 764 -20.80 10.47 39.84
CA GLU A 764 -22.24 10.70 39.78
C GLU A 764 -22.89 9.63 38.91
N VAL A 765 -24.08 9.19 39.31
CA VAL A 765 -24.87 8.19 38.59
C VAL A 765 -26.18 8.85 38.16
N LEU A 766 -26.31 9.06 36.85
CA LEU A 766 -27.52 9.57 36.21
C LEU A 766 -28.38 8.39 35.77
N THR A 767 -29.66 8.41 36.14
CA THR A 767 -30.62 7.37 35.73
C THR A 767 -31.49 7.89 34.61
N VAL A 768 -31.55 7.16 33.50
CA VAL A 768 -32.40 7.49 32.35
C VAL A 768 -33.68 6.67 32.43
N LEU A 769 -34.80 7.38 32.39
CA LEU A 769 -36.14 6.85 32.59
C LEU A 769 -36.95 7.04 31.31
N ARG A 770 -37.75 6.04 30.96
CA ARG A 770 -38.76 6.18 29.91
C ARG A 770 -39.98 6.88 30.49
N ASP A 771 -40.49 7.88 29.79
CA ASP A 771 -41.75 8.53 30.13
C ASP A 771 -42.90 7.52 29.98
N SER A 772 -43.76 7.46 30.99
CA SER A 772 -44.92 6.57 31.01
C SER A 772 -45.96 6.96 29.96
N ASN A 773 -46.00 8.25 29.56
CA ASN A 773 -47.05 8.82 28.70
C ASN A 773 -46.60 9.11 27.27
N SER A 774 -45.31 8.97 26.97
CA SER A 774 -44.75 9.23 25.65
C SER A 774 -43.59 8.28 25.35
N PRO A 775 -43.18 8.07 24.08
CA PRO A 775 -42.01 7.27 23.76
C PRO A 775 -40.68 7.96 24.14
N SER A 776 -40.72 9.07 24.90
CA SER A 776 -39.56 9.86 25.23
C SER A 776 -38.80 9.31 26.45
N TRP A 777 -37.50 9.60 26.47
CA TRP A 777 -36.60 9.39 27.60
C TRP A 777 -36.27 10.71 28.30
N LEU A 778 -36.11 10.64 29.62
CA LEU A 778 -35.77 11.74 30.51
C LEU A 778 -34.70 11.28 31.52
N VAL A 779 -33.88 12.21 32.00
CA VAL A 779 -32.91 11.91 33.08
C VAL A 779 -33.51 12.28 34.43
N ASP A 780 -33.36 11.40 35.42
CA ASP A 780 -33.78 11.66 36.81
C ASP A 780 -33.04 12.91 37.34
N PRO A 781 -33.77 13.92 37.86
CA PRO A 781 -33.17 15.15 38.36
C PRO A 781 -32.27 14.95 39.60
N ASN A 782 -32.29 13.79 40.26
CA ASN A 782 -31.54 13.52 41.49
C ASN A 782 -30.40 12.51 41.27
N PRO A 783 -29.23 12.94 40.73
CA PRO A 783 -28.07 12.06 40.57
C PRO A 783 -27.64 11.47 41.92
N LYS A 784 -27.28 10.18 41.91
CA LYS A 784 -26.65 9.54 43.09
C LYS A 784 -25.15 9.79 43.05
N LYS A 785 -24.52 9.92 44.22
CA LYS A 785 -23.09 10.23 44.34
C LYS A 785 -22.38 9.12 45.10
N VAL A 786 -21.20 8.74 44.63
CA VAL A 786 -20.32 7.76 45.26
C VAL A 786 -18.85 8.21 45.09
N GLU A 787 -18.01 7.94 46.08
CA GLU A 787 -16.58 8.23 46.00
C GLU A 787 -15.78 7.03 45.48
N THR A 788 -15.10 7.21 44.36
CA THR A 788 -14.30 6.19 43.68
C THR A 788 -12.82 6.58 43.67
N VAL A 789 -12.12 6.47 42.55
CA VAL A 789 -10.69 6.77 42.40
C VAL A 789 -10.48 8.16 41.80
N THR A 790 -9.44 8.86 42.25
CA THR A 790 -9.05 10.14 41.64
C THR A 790 -8.43 9.90 40.26
N ASN A 791 -8.67 10.84 39.35
CA ASN A 791 -8.18 10.83 37.98
C ASN A 791 -8.42 9.47 37.29
N SER A 792 -9.70 9.08 37.17
CA SER A 792 -10.11 7.86 36.49
C SER A 792 -9.53 7.80 35.08
N LEU A 793 -8.95 6.66 34.72
CA LEU A 793 -8.40 6.47 33.39
C LEU A 793 -9.54 6.48 32.35
N PRO A 794 -9.31 7.00 31.14
CA PRO A 794 -10.24 6.83 30.03
C PRO A 794 -10.53 5.33 29.83
N MET A 795 -11.80 4.96 29.70
CA MET A 795 -12.26 3.55 29.61
C MET A 795 -11.90 2.68 30.83
N GLY A 796 -11.48 3.27 31.96
CA GLY A 796 -11.15 2.56 33.19
C GLY A 796 -12.33 2.27 34.13
N THR A 797 -13.57 2.37 33.65
CA THR A 797 -14.78 2.17 34.44
C THR A 797 -15.58 1.00 33.86
N PHE A 798 -15.82 -0.02 34.67
CA PHE A 798 -16.52 -1.24 34.28
C PHE A 798 -17.62 -1.57 35.30
N ILE A 799 -18.70 -2.17 34.82
CA ILE A 799 -19.77 -2.69 35.67
C ILE A 799 -19.85 -4.19 35.38
N LEU A 800 -19.78 -5.01 36.42
CA LEU A 800 -19.80 -6.47 36.31
C LEU A 800 -21.05 -7.04 36.96
N ASP A 801 -21.57 -8.14 36.43
CA ASP A 801 -22.57 -8.96 37.09
C ASP A 801 -21.94 -9.65 38.31
N GLY A 802 -22.57 -9.49 39.47
CA GLY A 802 -22.04 -9.92 40.76
C GLY A 802 -22.01 -11.44 40.95
N LYS A 803 -22.61 -12.22 40.04
CA LYS A 803 -22.60 -13.68 40.07
C LYS A 803 -21.62 -14.27 39.07
N THR A 804 -21.59 -13.72 37.86
CA THR A 804 -20.83 -14.27 36.72
C THR A 804 -19.53 -13.53 36.44
N GLY A 805 -19.38 -12.29 36.91
CA GLY A 805 -18.24 -11.44 36.56
C GLY A 805 -18.29 -10.84 35.16
N LEU A 806 -19.34 -11.13 34.37
CA LEU A 806 -19.50 -10.62 33.02
C LEU A 806 -19.75 -9.10 33.02
N PRO A 807 -19.15 -8.33 32.10
CA PRO A 807 -19.46 -6.92 31.93
C PRO A 807 -20.94 -6.64 31.59
N ILE A 808 -21.52 -5.63 32.25
CA ILE A 808 -22.89 -5.16 32.04
C ILE A 808 -22.85 -3.85 31.25
N HIS A 809 -22.95 -3.97 29.94
CA HIS A 809 -23.01 -2.85 29.01
C HIS A 809 -24.45 -2.39 28.75
N ALA A 810 -24.60 -1.19 28.18
CA ALA A 810 -25.88 -0.69 27.71
C ALA A 810 -26.23 -1.26 26.32
N THR A 811 -26.58 -2.55 26.29
CA THR A 811 -26.94 -3.29 25.07
C THR A 811 -28.44 -3.41 24.87
N LYS A 812 -28.86 -3.83 23.67
CA LYS A 812 -30.28 -4.05 23.33
C LYS A 812 -30.92 -5.11 24.24
N GLU A 813 -30.19 -6.18 24.56
CA GLU A 813 -30.68 -7.25 25.45
C GLU A 813 -30.92 -6.71 26.86
N HIS A 814 -29.94 -6.02 27.45
CA HIS A 814 -30.08 -5.47 28.79
C HIS A 814 -31.19 -4.41 28.87
N LEU A 815 -31.33 -3.56 27.84
CA LEU A 815 -32.44 -2.63 27.75
C LEU A 815 -33.79 -3.36 27.76
N ALA A 816 -33.94 -4.43 26.98
CA ALA A 816 -35.17 -5.22 26.97
C ALA A 816 -35.51 -5.80 28.35
N HIS A 817 -34.51 -6.26 29.10
CA HIS A 817 -34.68 -6.71 30.48
C HIS A 817 -35.06 -5.56 31.43
N SER A 818 -34.47 -4.37 31.29
CA SER A 818 -34.79 -3.20 32.13
C SER A 818 -36.24 -2.70 31.99
N LEU A 819 -36.87 -2.96 30.83
CA LEU A 819 -38.26 -2.59 30.57
C LEU A 819 -39.27 -3.54 31.24
N GLN A 820 -38.82 -4.68 31.78
CA GLN A 820 -39.66 -5.59 32.53
C GLN A 820 -39.74 -5.13 34.01
N PRO A 821 -40.92 -5.15 34.65
CA PRO A 821 -41.08 -4.70 36.03
C PRO A 821 -40.64 -5.77 37.05
N THR A 822 -39.49 -6.40 36.83
CA THR A 822 -38.91 -7.43 37.70
C THR A 822 -37.64 -6.90 38.36
N PRO A 823 -37.47 -7.05 39.69
CA PRO A 823 -36.20 -6.77 40.35
C PRO A 823 -35.10 -7.64 39.72
N ALA A 824 -33.87 -7.12 39.66
CA ALA A 824 -32.74 -7.94 39.21
C ALA A 824 -32.51 -9.10 40.18
N GLU A 825 -32.17 -10.27 39.64
CA GLU A 825 -31.85 -11.45 40.44
C GLU A 825 -30.43 -11.39 41.03
N THR A 826 -29.56 -10.57 40.46
CA THR A 826 -28.13 -10.46 40.80
C THR A 826 -27.73 -9.03 41.15
N HIS A 827 -26.81 -8.91 42.11
CA HIS A 827 -26.11 -7.66 42.42
C HIS A 827 -25.14 -7.30 41.29
N CYS A 828 -24.71 -6.03 41.20
CA CYS A 828 -23.65 -5.63 40.27
C CYS A 828 -22.42 -5.10 41.02
N ILE A 829 -21.28 -5.03 40.35
CA ILE A 829 -20.01 -4.55 40.91
C ILE A 829 -19.43 -3.49 40.00
N LEU A 830 -19.21 -2.28 40.53
CA LEU A 830 -18.51 -1.22 39.84
C LEU A 830 -17.01 -1.37 40.07
N VAL A 831 -16.24 -1.44 39.00
CA VAL A 831 -14.77 -1.42 39.01
C VAL A 831 -14.31 -0.10 38.39
N VAL A 832 -13.53 0.70 39.13
CA VAL A 832 -12.96 1.95 38.61
C VAL A 832 -11.46 1.96 38.83
N ALA A 833 -10.71 2.13 37.75
CA ALA A 833 -9.26 2.31 37.75
C ALA A 833 -8.91 3.77 37.45
N GLY A 834 -8.03 4.34 38.26
CA GLY A 834 -7.50 5.68 38.09
C GLY A 834 -5.98 5.67 37.99
N ALA A 835 -5.39 6.84 37.86
CA ALA A 835 -3.94 6.98 37.67
C ALA A 835 -3.08 6.42 38.83
N LYS A 836 -3.66 6.15 40.00
CA LYS A 836 -2.92 5.70 41.21
C LYS A 836 -3.38 4.36 41.78
N GLY A 837 -4.47 3.78 41.29
CA GLY A 837 -5.01 2.54 41.84
C GLY A 837 -6.38 2.20 41.25
N ALA A 838 -6.97 1.10 41.71
CA ALA A 838 -8.32 0.68 41.35
C ALA A 838 -9.18 0.37 42.59
N ARG A 839 -10.50 0.44 42.42
CA ARG A 839 -11.50 0.12 43.45
C ARG A 839 -12.64 -0.73 42.88
N CYS A 840 -13.14 -1.64 43.70
CA CYS A 840 -14.38 -2.37 43.46
C CYS A 840 -15.45 -1.96 44.48
N ILE A 841 -16.67 -1.68 44.02
CA ILE A 841 -17.79 -1.16 44.83
C ILE A 841 -19.05 -1.97 44.51
N ALA A 842 -19.78 -2.37 45.56
CA ALA A 842 -21.02 -3.11 45.43
C ALA A 842 -22.16 -2.23 44.89
N ASP A 843 -23.00 -2.78 44.01
CA ASP A 843 -24.20 -2.17 43.45
C ASP A 843 -24.04 -0.70 43.02
N VAL A 844 -22.88 -0.38 42.42
CA VAL A 844 -22.45 0.95 41.95
C VAL A 844 -22.30 2.02 43.05
N THR A 845 -23.28 2.17 43.95
CA THR A 845 -23.33 3.18 45.02
C THR A 845 -23.22 2.60 46.43
N GLY A 846 -23.04 1.29 46.56
CA GLY A 846 -22.97 0.59 47.84
C GLY A 846 -21.59 0.64 48.50
N SER A 847 -21.35 -0.33 49.39
CA SER A 847 -20.08 -0.40 50.13
C SER A 847 -18.89 -0.82 49.26
N ARG A 848 -17.70 -0.32 49.59
CA ARG A 848 -16.44 -0.72 48.94
C ARG A 848 -16.12 -2.19 49.22
N ILE A 849 -15.89 -2.96 48.16
CA ILE A 849 -15.47 -4.36 48.20
C ILE A 849 -13.96 -4.45 48.38
N ALA A 850 -13.20 -3.81 47.46
CA ALA A 850 -11.74 -3.89 47.44
C ALA A 850 -11.09 -2.59 46.94
N LYS A 851 -9.79 -2.44 47.21
CA LYS A 851 -8.94 -1.35 46.70
C LYS A 851 -7.52 -1.87 46.50
N THR A 852 -6.88 -1.45 45.42
CA THR A 852 -5.43 -1.60 45.21
C THR A 852 -4.82 -0.25 44.81
N ASP A 853 -3.52 -0.08 45.06
CA ASP A 853 -2.74 1.09 44.66
C ASP A 853 -1.60 0.63 43.73
N TRP A 854 -1.32 1.41 42.69
CA TRP A 854 -0.23 1.11 41.75
C TRP A 854 1.13 1.32 42.43
N GLY A 855 2.08 0.44 42.19
CA GLY A 855 3.41 0.54 42.80
C GLY A 855 4.24 1.67 42.17
N ASN A 856 5.03 2.40 42.97
CA ASN A 856 5.89 3.47 42.43
C ASN A 856 6.98 2.99 41.45
N LYS A 857 7.24 1.67 41.39
CA LYS A 857 8.28 1.07 40.55
C LYS A 857 7.76 0.49 39.23
N THR A 858 6.45 0.46 39.02
CA THR A 858 5.78 -0.22 37.89
C THR A 858 5.51 0.71 36.71
N GLY A 859 6.05 1.93 36.71
CA GLY A 859 5.73 2.94 35.69
C GLY A 859 4.35 3.56 35.85
N VAL A 860 3.96 4.39 34.88
CA VAL A 860 2.64 5.03 34.80
C VAL A 860 1.69 4.09 34.07
N VAL A 861 0.55 3.77 34.70
CA VAL A 861 -0.53 3.01 34.05
C VAL A 861 -1.15 3.88 32.96
N GLN A 862 -1.04 3.44 31.71
CA GLN A 862 -1.54 4.14 30.52
C GLN A 862 -2.97 3.72 30.17
N SER A 863 -3.28 2.43 30.32
CA SER A 863 -4.59 1.86 30.05
C SER A 863 -4.87 0.66 30.95
N VAL A 864 -6.15 0.32 31.09
CA VAL A 864 -6.60 -0.87 31.81
C VAL A 864 -7.65 -1.59 30.99
N GLN A 865 -7.76 -2.90 31.20
CA GLN A 865 -8.82 -3.70 30.59
C GLN A 865 -9.20 -4.87 31.49
N ILE A 866 -10.49 -5.20 31.53
CA ILE A 866 -10.94 -6.47 32.12
C ILE A 866 -10.85 -7.54 31.03
N VAL A 867 -9.97 -8.51 31.22
CA VAL A 867 -9.76 -9.61 30.28
C VAL A 867 -10.51 -10.85 30.73
N ASN A 868 -11.01 -11.62 29.77
CA ASN A 868 -11.74 -12.86 29.97
C ASN A 868 -10.97 -14.04 29.36
N LYS A 869 -10.83 -15.12 30.13
CA LYS A 869 -10.41 -16.43 29.64
C LYS A 869 -11.27 -17.52 30.28
N MET A 870 -11.91 -18.34 29.46
CA MET A 870 -12.74 -19.47 29.90
C MET A 870 -13.87 -19.10 30.88
N GLY A 871 -14.34 -17.84 30.86
CA GLY A 871 -15.37 -17.35 31.78
C GLY A 871 -14.82 -16.78 33.10
N SER A 872 -13.49 -16.84 33.30
CA SER A 872 -12.82 -16.15 34.39
C SER A 872 -12.35 -14.76 33.94
N HIS A 873 -12.40 -13.79 34.86
CA HIS A 873 -12.13 -12.38 34.62
C HIS A 873 -11.01 -11.85 35.51
N ALA A 874 -10.14 -11.01 34.96
CA ALA A 874 -9.11 -10.29 35.72
C ALA A 874 -8.94 -8.86 35.19
N LEU A 875 -8.56 -7.94 36.08
CA LEU A 875 -8.19 -6.57 35.69
C LEU A 875 -6.71 -6.55 35.30
N VAL A 876 -6.40 -6.09 34.09
CA VAL A 876 -5.03 -5.92 33.59
C VAL A 876 -4.73 -4.44 33.42
N ALA A 877 -3.62 -3.98 33.99
CA ALA A 877 -3.12 -2.62 33.88
C ALA A 877 -1.83 -2.58 33.05
N PHE A 878 -1.85 -1.86 31.93
CA PHE A 878 -0.73 -1.69 31.02
C PHE A 878 0.02 -0.39 31.33
N THR A 879 1.35 -0.46 31.33
CA THR A 879 2.21 0.64 31.81
C THR A 879 3.13 1.17 30.72
N ASP A 880 3.62 2.40 30.87
CA ASP A 880 4.65 2.98 29.99
C ASP A 880 6.00 2.21 30.05
N SER A 881 6.20 1.44 31.11
CA SER A 881 7.36 0.58 31.33
C SER A 881 7.33 -0.76 30.58
N GLN A 882 6.37 -0.93 29.65
CA GLN A 882 6.20 -2.14 28.83
C GLN A 882 5.82 -3.38 29.66
N GLU A 883 5.09 -3.15 30.75
CA GLU A 883 4.66 -4.17 31.72
C GLU A 883 3.14 -4.16 31.86
N ALA A 884 2.54 -5.35 31.91
CA ALA A 884 1.13 -5.58 32.17
C ALA A 884 0.95 -6.28 33.53
N MET A 885 0.23 -5.63 34.45
CA MET A 885 -0.03 -6.13 35.80
C MET A 885 -1.45 -6.68 35.90
N ALA A 886 -1.59 -7.93 36.33
CA ALA A 886 -2.87 -8.60 36.48
C ALA A 886 -3.34 -8.61 37.95
N TYR A 887 -4.62 -8.34 38.16
CA TYR A 887 -5.29 -8.32 39.46
C TYR A 887 -6.58 -9.12 39.43
N SER A 888 -6.87 -9.80 40.53
CA SER A 888 -8.10 -10.58 40.67
C SER A 888 -9.35 -9.71 40.79
N LEU A 889 -10.51 -10.27 40.49
CA LEU A 889 -11.79 -9.56 40.58
C LEU A 889 -12.81 -10.40 41.34
N PRO A 890 -13.59 -9.80 42.27
CA PRO A 890 -13.61 -8.39 42.64
C PRO A 890 -12.62 -8.01 43.75
N SER A 891 -11.76 -8.94 44.18
CA SER A 891 -10.88 -8.80 45.35
C SER A 891 -9.66 -7.88 45.12
N LEU A 892 -9.29 -7.58 43.87
CA LEU A 892 -8.15 -6.74 43.48
C LEU A 892 -6.81 -7.19 44.08
N GLU A 893 -6.65 -8.49 44.31
CA GLU A 893 -5.38 -9.07 44.74
C GLU A 893 -4.43 -9.14 43.55
N PHE A 894 -3.16 -8.77 43.77
CA PHE A 894 -2.15 -8.84 42.73
C PHE A 894 -1.87 -10.30 42.36
N ILE A 895 -2.06 -10.64 41.09
CA ILE A 895 -1.82 -11.99 40.54
C ILE A 895 -0.38 -12.08 40.07
N CYS A 896 -0.04 -11.28 39.05
CA CYS A 896 1.29 -11.32 38.45
C CYS A 896 1.63 -10.09 37.62
N SER A 897 2.91 -10.01 37.24
CA SER A 897 3.43 -9.04 36.30
C SER A 897 3.94 -9.72 35.03
N LEU A 898 3.64 -9.13 33.88
CA LEU A 898 3.91 -9.68 32.56
C LEU A 898 4.67 -8.67 31.72
N LYS A 899 5.90 -8.99 31.34
CA LYS A 899 6.69 -8.14 30.44
C LYS A 899 6.20 -8.33 29.01
N LEU A 900 5.83 -7.24 28.35
CA LEU A 900 5.46 -7.26 26.93
C LEU A 900 6.73 -7.36 26.07
N PRO A 901 6.78 -8.25 25.05
CA PRO A 901 7.97 -8.48 24.24
C PRO A 901 8.20 -7.40 23.16
N ILE A 902 7.81 -6.16 23.45
CA ILE A 902 7.77 -5.04 22.51
C ILE A 902 8.06 -3.71 23.22
N THR A 903 8.31 -2.67 22.44
CA THR A 903 8.26 -1.28 22.89
C THR A 903 7.06 -0.61 22.21
N TYR A 904 6.32 0.22 22.93
CA TYR A 904 5.19 0.97 22.37
C TYR A 904 5.03 2.34 23.04
N THR A 905 4.43 3.26 22.28
CA THR A 905 3.98 4.57 22.72
C THR A 905 2.49 4.59 23.04
N SER A 906 1.71 3.70 22.41
CA SER A 906 0.28 3.52 22.67
C SER A 906 -0.12 2.05 22.55
N LEU A 907 -1.13 1.64 23.31
CA LEU A 907 -1.63 0.27 23.34
C LEU A 907 -3.15 0.27 23.55
N SER A 908 -3.84 -0.50 22.71
CA SER A 908 -5.26 -0.82 22.84
C SER A 908 -5.42 -2.32 23.04
N CYS A 909 -6.17 -2.72 24.07
CA CYS A 909 -6.40 -4.12 24.44
C CYS A 909 -7.91 -4.38 24.50
N ASP A 910 -8.34 -5.50 23.96
CA ASP A 910 -9.74 -5.94 24.03
C ASP A 910 -10.02 -6.82 25.26
N ASP A 911 -11.28 -7.20 25.42
CA ASP A 911 -11.79 -8.03 26.52
C ASP A 911 -11.34 -9.50 26.47
N THR A 912 -10.75 -9.95 25.36
CA THR A 912 -10.15 -11.28 25.24
C THR A 912 -8.67 -11.29 25.61
N GLY A 913 -8.08 -10.13 25.90
CA GLY A 913 -6.66 -9.98 26.21
C GLY A 913 -5.76 -9.91 24.98
N ASP A 914 -6.33 -9.78 23.79
CA ASP A 914 -5.57 -9.47 22.58
C ASP A 914 -5.38 -7.95 22.48
N TRP A 915 -4.23 -7.52 21.97
CA TRP A 915 -3.83 -6.12 21.96
C TRP A 915 -3.17 -5.71 20.64
N ILE A 916 -3.30 -4.43 20.30
CA ILE A 916 -2.50 -3.74 19.29
C ILE A 916 -1.66 -2.67 19.98
N ALA A 917 -0.36 -2.71 19.74
CA ALA A 917 0.60 -1.79 20.33
C ALA A 917 1.38 -1.08 19.23
N CYS A 918 1.40 0.25 19.26
CA CYS A 918 1.98 1.08 18.22
C CYS A 918 3.22 1.81 18.75
N THR A 919 4.23 1.93 17.91
CA THR A 919 5.40 2.79 18.11
C THR A 919 5.29 3.95 17.14
N ALA A 920 5.21 5.16 17.69
CA ALA A 920 5.26 6.37 16.90
C ALA A 920 6.71 6.78 16.62
N ASN A 921 6.97 7.27 15.42
CA ASN A 921 8.21 7.94 15.12
C ASN A 921 8.23 9.31 15.81
N GLY A 922 9.30 9.60 16.55
CA GLY A 922 9.42 10.83 17.34
C GLY A 922 9.44 12.12 16.50
N ALA A 923 9.87 12.06 15.24
CA ALA A 923 9.91 13.22 14.35
C ALA A 923 8.53 13.52 13.74
N TYR A 924 7.84 12.49 13.26
CA TYR A 924 6.59 12.62 12.48
C TYR A 924 5.33 12.51 13.33
N ALA A 925 5.45 11.94 14.54
CA ALA A 925 4.34 11.52 15.38
C ALA A 925 3.27 10.68 14.64
N THR A 926 3.72 9.92 13.65
CA THR A 926 2.99 8.86 12.93
C THR A 926 3.49 7.49 13.38
N ILE A 927 2.70 6.45 13.20
CA ILE A 927 3.05 5.07 13.53
C ILE A 927 4.07 4.57 12.51
N GLU A 928 5.25 4.16 12.98
CA GLU A 928 6.28 3.51 12.15
C GLU A 928 6.26 1.99 12.28
N HIS A 929 5.74 1.48 13.41
CA HIS A 929 5.66 0.06 13.69
C HIS A 929 4.45 -0.25 14.56
N ALA A 930 3.76 -1.35 14.27
CA ALA A 930 2.70 -1.88 15.11
C ALA A 930 2.92 -3.38 15.37
N SER A 931 2.49 -3.85 16.54
CA SER A 931 2.48 -5.26 16.90
C SER A 931 1.12 -5.67 17.42
N TYR A 932 0.56 -6.70 16.81
CA TYR A 932 -0.63 -7.39 17.29
C TYR A 932 -0.18 -8.55 18.17
N GLY A 933 -0.74 -8.66 19.37
CA GLY A 933 -0.33 -9.64 20.36
C GLY A 933 -1.45 -10.04 21.31
N THR A 934 -1.10 -10.83 22.30
CA THR A 934 -2.05 -11.33 23.31
C THR A 934 -1.37 -11.55 24.66
N VAL A 935 -2.16 -11.55 25.73
CA VAL A 935 -1.74 -12.05 27.06
C VAL A 935 -2.05 -13.54 27.27
N PHE A 936 -2.70 -14.19 26.29
CA PHE A 936 -3.11 -15.59 26.32
C PHE A 936 -2.73 -16.36 25.05
N ASP A 937 -1.43 -16.47 24.77
CA ASP A 937 -0.88 -17.24 23.65
C ASP A 937 -0.99 -18.75 23.89
N PHE A 938 -2.21 -19.27 23.76
CA PHE A 938 -2.50 -20.70 23.83
C PHE A 938 -3.09 -21.15 22.48
N ARG A 939 -2.29 -21.85 21.68
CA ARG A 939 -2.67 -22.33 20.33
C ARG A 939 -3.04 -21.17 19.38
N ARG A 940 -2.27 -20.09 19.39
CA ARG A 940 -2.39 -18.99 18.43
C ARG A 940 -1.39 -19.21 17.28
N ALA A 941 -1.89 -19.13 16.06
CA ALA A 941 -1.11 -19.37 14.86
C ALA A 941 -1.12 -18.13 13.96
N TYR A 942 -0.10 -17.28 14.09
CA TYR A 942 0.05 -16.03 13.33
C TYR A 942 1.40 -15.94 12.61
N THR A 943 2.12 -17.06 12.52
CA THR A 943 3.38 -17.13 11.77
C THR A 943 3.14 -16.70 10.32
N PRO A 944 4.01 -15.85 9.74
CA PRO A 944 3.89 -15.45 8.34
C PRO A 944 3.80 -16.66 7.41
N PRO A 945 2.90 -16.64 6.41
CA PRO A 945 2.75 -17.74 5.47
C PRO A 945 3.99 -17.87 4.57
N ASN A 946 4.20 -19.07 4.03
CA ASN A 946 5.17 -19.25 2.96
C ASN A 946 4.61 -18.71 1.65
N ILE A 947 5.46 -18.14 0.81
CA ILE A 947 5.05 -17.58 -0.48
C ILE A 947 5.50 -18.52 -1.60
N THR A 948 4.68 -18.68 -2.62
CA THR A 948 5.10 -19.29 -3.88
C THR A 948 4.78 -18.32 -5.02
N ILE A 949 5.76 -18.04 -5.87
CA ILE A 949 5.58 -17.15 -7.01
C ILE A 949 5.88 -17.93 -8.29
N PRO A 950 4.85 -18.31 -9.07
CA PRO A 950 5.08 -19.03 -10.31
C PRO A 950 5.81 -18.12 -11.30
N LYS A 951 6.84 -18.64 -11.99
CA LYS A 951 7.53 -17.88 -13.04
C LYS A 951 6.54 -17.60 -14.18
N PRO A 952 6.24 -16.33 -14.49
CA PRO A 952 5.32 -16.00 -15.56
C PRO A 952 5.96 -16.21 -16.95
N SER A 953 5.11 -16.30 -17.97
CA SER A 953 5.55 -16.29 -19.37
C SER A 953 5.81 -14.85 -19.81
N VAL A 954 7.04 -14.56 -20.24
CA VAL A 954 7.38 -13.23 -20.77
C VAL A 954 6.86 -13.10 -22.21
N PRO A 955 6.08 -12.05 -22.54
CA PRO A 955 5.66 -11.78 -23.92
C PRO A 955 6.86 -11.62 -24.85
N SER A 956 6.70 -11.96 -26.13
CA SER A 956 7.77 -11.80 -27.12
C SER A 956 8.19 -10.34 -27.29
N GLN A 957 9.48 -10.12 -27.59
CA GLN A 957 10.02 -8.81 -27.90
C GLN A 957 9.24 -8.15 -29.06
N PRO A 958 8.75 -6.91 -28.88
CA PRO A 958 8.18 -6.12 -29.97
C PRO A 958 9.16 -6.01 -31.14
N GLN A 959 8.68 -6.31 -32.35
CA GLN A 959 9.52 -6.31 -33.55
C GLN A 959 9.67 -4.88 -34.12
N PRO A 960 10.76 -4.60 -34.87
CA PRO A 960 10.91 -3.36 -35.61
C PRO A 960 9.72 -3.09 -36.53
N VAL A 961 9.30 -1.84 -36.60
CA VAL A 961 8.20 -1.38 -37.45
C VAL A 961 8.73 -0.36 -38.46
N SER A 962 8.05 -0.23 -39.60
CA SER A 962 8.37 0.78 -40.62
C SER A 962 7.78 2.13 -40.26
N LEU A 963 8.43 3.22 -40.71
CA LEU A 963 7.96 4.60 -40.51
C LEU A 963 6.59 4.86 -41.15
N GLY A 964 6.34 4.28 -42.33
CA GLY A 964 5.07 4.37 -43.07
C GLY A 964 4.47 2.99 -43.38
N PRO A 965 3.29 2.96 -44.03
CA PRO A 965 2.67 1.73 -44.51
C PRO A 965 3.66 0.88 -45.33
N THR A 966 3.51 -0.45 -45.27
CA THR A 966 4.36 -1.38 -46.02
C THR A 966 3.96 -1.40 -47.51
N SER A 967 4.27 -0.33 -48.25
CA SER A 967 4.35 -0.39 -49.72
C SER A 967 5.81 -0.61 -50.15
N LEU A 968 6.00 -1.16 -51.36
CA LEU A 968 7.19 -1.82 -51.95
C LEU A 968 8.56 -1.06 -51.93
N LEU A 969 8.70 0.06 -51.20
CA LEU A 969 9.86 0.96 -51.22
C LEU A 969 10.67 1.04 -49.92
N SER A 970 10.44 0.16 -48.93
CA SER A 970 11.12 0.18 -47.61
C SER A 970 12.62 -0.26 -47.61
N SER A 971 13.34 -0.08 -48.71
CA SER A 971 14.67 -0.65 -48.95
C SER A 971 15.88 0.06 -48.31
N TRP A 972 15.70 1.07 -47.45
CA TRP A 972 16.85 1.82 -46.87
C TRP A 972 17.26 1.37 -45.47
N PHE A 973 16.34 0.80 -44.68
CA PHE A 973 16.67 0.04 -43.47
C PHE A 973 16.40 -1.43 -43.77
N ARG A 974 17.33 -2.34 -43.44
CA ARG A 974 17.04 -3.78 -43.41
C ARG A 974 16.09 -4.06 -42.24
N PHE A 975 14.83 -3.66 -42.36
CA PHE A 975 13.74 -4.03 -41.45
C PHE A 975 13.53 -5.54 -41.57
N GLY A 976 14.32 -6.32 -40.81
CA GLY A 976 14.24 -7.78 -40.88
C GLY A 976 15.21 -8.56 -40.01
N GLN A 977 16.21 -7.95 -39.35
CA GLN A 977 17.10 -8.69 -38.44
C GLN A 977 17.43 -7.88 -37.17
N SER A 978 16.43 -7.65 -36.31
CA SER A 978 16.73 -7.38 -34.89
C SER A 978 17.39 -8.62 -34.31
N MET A 979 18.37 -8.44 -33.41
CA MET A 979 18.90 -9.56 -32.64
C MET A 979 17.82 -10.15 -31.74
N THR A 980 17.82 -11.47 -31.62
CA THR A 980 17.05 -12.17 -30.58
C THR A 980 17.74 -12.01 -29.21
N GLY A 981 16.98 -12.19 -28.13
CA GLY A 981 17.52 -12.19 -26.78
C GLY A 981 18.70 -13.13 -26.59
N ASP A 982 18.61 -14.36 -27.09
CA ASP A 982 19.68 -15.37 -27.01
C ASP A 982 20.93 -14.95 -27.79
N GLN A 983 20.77 -14.37 -28.99
CA GLN A 983 21.91 -13.86 -29.76
C GLN A 983 22.62 -12.73 -29.04
N LEU A 984 21.85 -11.83 -28.40
CA LEU A 984 22.42 -10.73 -27.63
C LEU A 984 23.12 -11.25 -26.38
N ASP A 985 22.54 -12.21 -25.70
CA ASP A 985 23.12 -12.91 -24.56
C ASP A 985 24.45 -13.60 -24.90
N ILE A 986 24.62 -14.14 -26.12
CA ILE A 986 25.88 -14.68 -26.63
C ILE A 986 26.89 -13.54 -26.91
N LEU A 987 26.44 -12.46 -27.57
CA LEU A 987 27.29 -11.30 -27.85
C LEU A 987 27.86 -10.68 -26.58
N LEU A 988 27.01 -10.53 -25.56
CA LEU A 988 27.37 -9.95 -24.27
C LEU A 988 28.12 -10.95 -23.40
N GLY A 989 27.70 -12.21 -23.32
CA GLY A 989 28.30 -13.20 -22.42
C GLY A 989 29.65 -13.77 -22.88
N GLY A 990 29.98 -13.62 -24.16
CA GLY A 990 31.17 -14.16 -24.80
C GLY A 990 31.03 -15.64 -25.21
N PRO A 991 31.98 -16.19 -25.99
CA PRO A 991 31.92 -17.57 -26.50
C PRO A 991 31.96 -18.62 -25.38
N ASP A 992 32.60 -18.32 -24.25
CA ASP A 992 32.75 -19.21 -23.10
C ASP A 992 31.70 -18.93 -21.99
N ARG A 993 30.47 -18.59 -22.37
CA ARG A 993 29.36 -18.35 -21.42
C ARG A 993 28.89 -19.66 -20.76
N PRO A 994 29.05 -19.84 -19.44
CA PRO A 994 28.68 -21.08 -18.74
C PRO A 994 27.20 -21.07 -18.39
N ILE A 995 26.36 -21.65 -19.24
CA ILE A 995 24.92 -21.74 -18.96
C ILE A 995 24.67 -22.74 -17.82
N PRO A 996 24.01 -22.34 -16.71
CA PRO A 996 23.70 -23.27 -15.63
C PRO A 996 22.80 -24.42 -16.12
N VAL A 997 23.24 -25.66 -15.96
CA VAL A 997 22.43 -26.84 -16.30
C VAL A 997 21.34 -27.01 -15.23
N LYS A 998 20.07 -26.85 -15.62
CA LYS A 998 18.93 -27.20 -14.75
C LYS A 998 19.02 -28.69 -14.42
N GLN A 999 19.27 -29.02 -13.15
CA GLN A 999 19.13 -30.40 -12.65
C GLN A 999 17.64 -30.76 -12.62
N THR A 1000 17.11 -31.31 -13.70
CA THR A 1000 15.80 -31.97 -13.69
C THR A 1000 15.91 -33.27 -12.90
N LYS A 1001 15.35 -33.30 -11.69
CA LYS A 1001 14.98 -34.58 -11.06
C LYS A 1001 13.94 -35.24 -11.98
N PRO A 1002 14.10 -36.51 -12.38
CA PRO A 1002 13.13 -37.17 -13.26
C PRO A 1002 11.81 -37.37 -12.51
N GLN A 1003 10.80 -36.56 -12.83
CA GLN A 1003 9.40 -36.86 -12.52
C GLN A 1003 8.86 -37.80 -13.59
N ALA A 1004 8.42 -38.98 -13.15
CA ALA A 1004 7.70 -39.92 -13.98
C ALA A 1004 6.21 -39.54 -14.01
N SER A 1005 5.68 -39.22 -15.19
CA SER A 1005 4.25 -39.33 -15.52
C SER A 1005 4.06 -39.51 -17.03
N PRO A 1006 3.14 -40.39 -17.49
CA PRO A 1006 2.95 -40.74 -18.90
C PRO A 1006 1.85 -39.91 -19.59
N GLY A 1007 2.02 -39.59 -20.88
CA GLY A 1007 0.96 -38.97 -21.69
C GLY A 1007 1.36 -38.63 -23.14
N GLN A 1008 0.76 -39.37 -24.07
CA GLN A 1008 0.72 -39.37 -25.56
C GLN A 1008 1.32 -38.21 -26.41
N PRO A 1009 1.97 -38.52 -27.56
CA PRO A 1009 2.41 -37.52 -28.53
C PRO A 1009 1.45 -37.32 -29.71
N ASP A 1010 1.27 -36.04 -30.11
CA ASP A 1010 0.58 -35.60 -31.32
C ASP A 1010 1.39 -35.87 -32.61
N SER A 1011 0.70 -36.40 -33.61
CA SER A 1011 1.24 -37.05 -34.82
C SER A 1011 1.46 -36.14 -36.03
N GLN A 1012 1.96 -34.91 -35.84
CA GLN A 1012 2.24 -33.98 -36.96
C GLN A 1012 3.67 -33.40 -36.99
N THR A 1013 4.55 -33.75 -36.05
CA THR A 1013 5.95 -33.28 -36.03
C THR A 1013 6.99 -34.32 -36.47
N LEU A 1014 6.53 -35.47 -37.00
CA LEU A 1014 7.39 -36.62 -37.35
C LEU A 1014 7.82 -36.68 -38.84
N ALA A 1015 7.24 -35.87 -39.72
CA ALA A 1015 7.59 -35.91 -41.16
C ALA A 1015 8.81 -35.03 -41.51
N ASP A 1016 8.94 -33.85 -40.92
CA ASP A 1016 10.03 -32.91 -41.28
C ASP A 1016 11.35 -33.18 -40.53
N ARG A 1017 11.31 -33.96 -39.45
CA ARG A 1017 12.51 -34.47 -38.77
C ARG A 1017 13.10 -35.73 -39.43
N ALA A 1018 12.42 -36.33 -40.42
CA ALA A 1018 12.86 -37.57 -41.05
C ALA A 1018 13.86 -37.39 -42.21
N ALA A 1019 13.93 -36.20 -42.84
CA ALA A 1019 14.79 -35.99 -44.01
C ALA A 1019 16.24 -35.56 -43.67
N GLY A 1020 16.46 -34.83 -42.57
CA GLY A 1020 17.81 -34.38 -42.14
C GLY A 1020 18.57 -35.39 -41.28
N VAL A 1021 17.88 -36.43 -40.78
CA VAL A 1021 18.41 -37.39 -39.82
C VAL A 1021 18.95 -38.66 -40.52
N GLN A 1022 18.55 -38.96 -41.76
CA GLN A 1022 19.02 -40.15 -42.49
C GLN A 1022 20.46 -40.06 -43.03
N SER A 1023 20.97 -38.88 -43.38
CA SER A 1023 22.34 -38.74 -43.91
C SER A 1023 23.41 -38.81 -42.82
N ASN A 1024 23.09 -38.39 -41.58
CA ASN A 1024 24.02 -38.41 -40.44
C ASN A 1024 24.02 -39.75 -39.66
N LEU A 1025 22.99 -40.60 -39.86
CA LEU A 1025 22.89 -41.92 -39.24
C LEU A 1025 23.63 -43.01 -40.01
N TYR A 1026 23.67 -42.98 -41.36
CA TYR A 1026 24.45 -43.95 -42.14
C TYR A 1026 25.97 -43.81 -41.92
N ALA A 1027 26.47 -42.58 -41.81
CA ALA A 1027 27.89 -42.31 -41.54
C ALA A 1027 28.31 -42.72 -40.11
N ARG A 1028 27.42 -42.56 -39.13
CA ARG A 1028 27.66 -43.01 -37.73
C ARG A 1028 27.43 -44.50 -37.53
N LEU A 1029 26.56 -45.15 -38.31
CA LEU A 1029 26.38 -46.61 -38.26
C LEU A 1029 27.58 -47.36 -38.84
N GLN A 1030 28.24 -46.83 -39.88
CA GLN A 1030 29.42 -47.47 -40.47
C GLN A 1030 30.65 -47.41 -39.54
N SER A 1031 30.84 -46.31 -38.80
CA SER A 1031 31.94 -46.21 -37.82
C SER A 1031 31.63 -46.95 -36.51
N ALA A 1032 30.36 -46.99 -36.09
CA ALA A 1032 29.92 -47.72 -34.89
C ALA A 1032 29.84 -49.24 -35.08
N MET A 1033 29.76 -49.76 -36.31
CA MET A 1033 29.85 -51.22 -36.56
C MET A 1033 31.29 -51.76 -36.54
N GLY A 1034 32.29 -50.91 -36.84
CA GLY A 1034 33.71 -51.28 -36.73
C GLY A 1034 34.20 -51.41 -35.29
N GLU A 1035 33.80 -50.49 -34.40
CA GLU A 1035 34.18 -50.50 -32.98
C GLU A 1035 33.41 -51.55 -32.15
N ARG A 1036 32.20 -51.92 -32.57
CA ARG A 1036 31.38 -52.92 -31.86
C ARG A 1036 31.79 -54.37 -32.16
N GLY A 1037 32.43 -54.64 -33.30
CA GLY A 1037 32.97 -55.96 -33.64
C GLY A 1037 34.18 -56.37 -32.80
N GLN A 1038 34.97 -55.39 -32.33
CA GLN A 1038 36.15 -55.64 -31.49
C GLN A 1038 35.80 -55.75 -30.00
N MET A 1039 34.78 -55.03 -29.51
CA MET A 1039 34.29 -55.18 -28.13
C MET A 1039 33.39 -56.40 -27.92
N LEU A 1040 32.81 -56.99 -28.98
CA LEU A 1040 32.00 -58.22 -28.86
C LEU A 1040 32.84 -59.48 -28.64
N GLY A 1041 34.08 -59.53 -29.16
CA GLY A 1041 35.02 -60.62 -28.86
C GLY A 1041 35.46 -60.64 -27.39
N ASP A 1042 35.78 -59.47 -26.83
CA ASP A 1042 36.21 -59.33 -25.43
C ASP A 1042 35.06 -59.50 -24.41
N LEU A 1043 33.80 -59.36 -24.83
CA LEU A 1043 32.61 -59.60 -23.99
C LEU A 1043 32.19 -61.08 -23.99
N GLU A 1044 32.37 -61.81 -25.08
CA GLU A 1044 32.08 -63.25 -25.15
C GLU A 1044 33.04 -64.08 -24.28
N ASP A 1045 34.32 -63.71 -24.24
CA ASP A 1045 35.31 -64.32 -23.33
C ASP A 1045 35.03 -64.02 -21.85
N ARG A 1046 34.46 -62.85 -21.54
CA ARG A 1046 34.05 -62.50 -20.17
C ARG A 1046 32.75 -63.16 -19.75
N PHE A 1047 31.78 -63.33 -20.65
CA PHE A 1047 30.53 -64.05 -20.36
C PHE A 1047 30.75 -65.55 -20.13
N ASN A 1048 31.64 -66.19 -20.90
CA ASN A 1048 32.01 -67.59 -20.67
C ASN A 1048 32.68 -67.79 -19.29
N SER A 1049 33.53 -66.85 -18.87
CA SER A 1049 34.16 -66.90 -17.53
C SER A 1049 33.19 -66.66 -16.36
N LEU A 1050 32.12 -65.89 -16.59
CA LEU A 1050 31.11 -65.55 -15.58
C LEU A 1050 30.04 -66.64 -15.45
N GLU A 1051 29.70 -67.31 -16.55
CA GLU A 1051 28.81 -68.48 -16.55
C GLU A 1051 29.44 -69.65 -15.79
N GLU A 1052 30.74 -69.92 -15.99
CA GLU A 1052 31.47 -70.99 -15.29
C GLU A 1052 31.60 -70.69 -13.78
N GLY A 1053 31.81 -69.42 -13.41
CA GLY A 1053 31.79 -68.95 -12.01
C GLY A 1053 30.42 -69.07 -11.35
N SER A 1054 29.33 -68.76 -12.06
CA SER A 1054 27.96 -68.85 -11.53
C SER A 1054 27.50 -70.30 -11.34
N LYS A 1055 27.87 -71.22 -12.24
CA LYS A 1055 27.59 -72.66 -12.10
C LYS A 1055 28.33 -73.27 -10.90
N SER A 1056 29.56 -72.83 -10.62
CA SER A 1056 30.31 -73.21 -9.41
C SER A 1056 29.62 -72.73 -8.12
N MET A 1057 29.20 -71.46 -8.08
CA MET A 1057 28.51 -70.87 -6.92
C MET A 1057 27.14 -71.51 -6.65
N VAL A 1058 26.35 -71.80 -7.69
CA VAL A 1058 25.05 -72.48 -7.54
C VAL A 1058 25.23 -73.92 -7.06
N THR A 1059 26.29 -74.61 -7.49
CA THR A 1059 26.62 -75.96 -7.00
C THR A 1059 27.04 -75.92 -5.53
N GLN A 1060 27.78 -74.89 -5.11
CA GLN A 1060 28.19 -74.68 -3.72
C GLN A 1060 27.00 -74.29 -2.82
N ALA A 1061 26.08 -73.46 -3.32
CA ALA A 1061 24.85 -73.10 -2.63
C ALA A 1061 23.90 -74.30 -2.47
N LYS A 1062 23.74 -75.14 -3.50
CA LYS A 1062 22.97 -76.39 -3.41
C LYS A 1062 23.60 -77.38 -2.42
N ARG A 1063 24.94 -77.46 -2.37
CA ARG A 1063 25.66 -78.30 -1.41
C ARG A 1063 25.49 -77.80 0.04
N LEU A 1064 25.53 -76.49 0.26
CA LEU A 1064 25.29 -75.87 1.57
C LEU A 1064 23.83 -76.02 2.01
N ALA A 1065 22.87 -75.85 1.10
CA ALA A 1065 21.46 -76.08 1.36
C ALA A 1065 21.19 -77.54 1.73
N ALA A 1066 21.76 -78.52 1.00
CA ALA A 1066 21.65 -79.93 1.34
C ALA A 1066 22.29 -80.29 2.69
N GLN A 1067 23.42 -79.65 3.06
CA GLN A 1067 24.04 -79.83 4.37
C GLN A 1067 23.22 -79.22 5.53
N GLN A 1068 22.49 -78.13 5.29
CA GLN A 1068 21.58 -77.56 6.29
C GLN A 1068 20.28 -78.36 6.42
N SER A 1069 19.74 -78.89 5.31
CA SER A 1069 18.58 -79.78 5.33
C SER A 1069 18.88 -81.12 6.02
N ALA A 1070 20.12 -81.65 5.88
CA ALA A 1070 20.55 -82.86 6.58
C ALA A 1070 20.80 -82.66 8.10
N LYS A 1071 21.08 -81.43 8.55
CA LYS A 1071 21.22 -81.09 9.98
C LYS A 1071 19.87 -80.85 10.68
N SER A 1072 18.79 -80.62 9.94
CA SER A 1072 17.44 -80.44 10.49
C SER A 1072 16.70 -81.75 10.79
N TRP A 1073 17.18 -82.91 10.31
CA TRP A 1073 16.50 -84.20 10.51
C TRP A 1073 17.01 -84.98 11.73
N PHE A 1074 18.18 -84.66 12.27
CA PHE A 1074 18.69 -85.28 13.50
C PHE A 1074 18.90 -84.24 14.59
N GLY A 1075 17.82 -83.97 15.32
CA GLY A 1075 17.83 -84.03 16.78
C GLY A 1075 18.34 -82.82 17.58
N ILE A 1076 17.45 -82.44 18.50
CA ILE A 1076 17.68 -82.01 19.90
C ILE A 1076 18.21 -80.59 20.11
#